data_AF-A0A286U2N0-F1
#
_entry.id   AF-A0A286U2N0-F1
#
_cell.length_a   1.000
_cell.length_b   1.000
_cell.length_c   1.000
_cell.angle_alpha   90.00
_cell.angle_beta   90.00
_cell.angle_gamma   90.00
#
_symmetry.space_group_name_H-M   'P 1'
#
loop_
_entity.id
_entity.type
_entity.pdbx_description
1 polymer ?
#
loop_
_entity_poly.entity_id
_entity_poly.type
_entity_poly.pdbx_seq_one_letter_code
_entity_poly.pdbx_strand_id
1 'polypeptide(L)'
;MEETGSLKIPEEKPKIPSDGILPVEVARITLGHTKKRLDAYKNRLELIHAEKMLLNQQITHIESAQSAANAFVESLESMMPFLFEINLRVNDGTLASEEIPDLFNPQRMEIQKQKFKSQQNKLKKEAATTQQRLGKIAPRIEETRKEIFKAEAQHSSAREIYFQELHRQDLEQEYLRQTLERLQEKILELQKERVWLTENFNLSLNKFRSSQENVVRVQKELEELSKPKKTRYHEKHVEKDHHSIKKNHHASEKDHHTTAEKDHHKTIVTKEKISQQHGTRTKKLRRLRLELQSLIENGESLKGDAVILSEHLFKMQVIVEIHENSVVEGESVPDLISEGNQSDTIIAAGNSVSEYISEALLAVQKARDQLVLVDEQIAEYEAARKEEADSLASLKEIQESALHAKQWESTLKEMSIQQLVQSFKKSSEKLRENSITLQKFRDKFKKTQMGVEEAKQKLGYLKDPLLRLIQHEFLEEKQNILKKLFKLAGLNLPEELTRASFRSESSTAADKVNKNPLIKYSNNNTLTSQTVQYQNLLSTRIRIIEEQQKQRTKLLNVIKSLNQHVEQYVVMLSETLELAMKHHANAKEIKKRMGRGQLSSNEIPDGITEALSHDLIIQPETEITELLNYQTNVKRQIEELHQPDVALRETLPLLKEMRSLVSKRLDILRELQKQDQDFQQKREDLPETALKSLEQTALRHMESEDKIIEYFLSFVPSEQTKELSDLLRAYYVELAELGMKRENLKEQKGNTEHLIQLAEEEESISQKLLLILNKQAVQLIHEEEEEWIKIREQFGPHKAEPGHHSSRAKTGHHAHSQVPVLEKNKAALIKELAPLLFFRHMKIMAVNKWTRFFEQKLSPSGIEVEIDTYHEGLGALNAKASSIQRRIQYIAGHSPDELTKLEPDEKPETAIDMLQFLQGEIGVLRPERYKIRRQEIILILIKLVSIVLIAIFLVWLVKRVITRFMTSDIEKKPQTKFVLSFLKTFLKISIWIIAIVMLMSNLGFKVGAFLAGLGIGGLAIALAAKETLANILGGIMIFIERPFTIGDTIQIGSMQAGKVVDMTWRTTRLINPFDYHFSVPNSQVAESTILNYTKALPGGDYISVYVAPDNDPQKVIQLINQALSECTLIKQDMAKGTMLAGMQVFENASMMQYWPWWYADDYHKRYMIRDEVWNRIWKHLHEADIELKIRPFELAKRDNVTSQK
;
A
#
# COMPACT_ATOMS: atom_id res chain seq x y z
N MET A 1 32.22 22.70 38.13
CA MET A 1 33.45 22.59 37.30
C MET A 1 34.46 21.58 37.85
N GLU A 2 34.28 20.98 39.04
CA GLU A 2 35.22 19.98 39.59
C GLU A 2 34.86 18.50 39.29
N GLU A 3 33.77 18.22 38.58
CA GLU A 3 33.35 16.82 38.27
C GLU A 3 33.58 16.36 36.83
N THR A 4 34.31 17.11 35.98
CA THR A 4 34.62 16.65 34.61
C THR A 4 35.67 15.52 34.54
N GLY A 5 36.18 15.07 35.70
CA GLY A 5 37.17 14.00 35.81
C GLY A 5 36.61 12.59 36.03
N SER A 6 35.31 12.40 36.22
CA SER A 6 34.75 11.14 36.76
C SER A 6 33.90 10.32 35.78
N LEU A 7 34.06 10.49 34.47
CA LEU A 7 33.49 9.52 33.53
C LEU A 7 34.30 8.21 33.65
N LYS A 8 33.77 7.23 34.37
CA LYS A 8 34.39 5.91 34.55
C LYS A 8 34.53 5.22 33.19
N ILE A 9 35.72 5.27 32.63
CA ILE A 9 36.07 4.50 31.43
C ILE A 9 36.17 3.03 31.88
N PRO A 10 35.50 2.09 31.19
CA PRO A 10 35.65 0.66 31.46
C PRO A 10 37.14 0.24 31.45
N GLU A 11 37.49 -0.77 32.26
CA GLU A 11 38.86 -1.32 32.34
C GLU A 11 39.36 -1.80 30.96
N GLU A 12 40.65 -2.12 30.81
CA GLU A 12 41.21 -2.48 29.50
C GLU A 12 40.88 -3.90 29.04
N LYS A 13 40.57 -4.79 29.98
CA LYS A 13 40.15 -6.16 29.69
C LYS A 13 38.80 -6.46 30.35
N PRO A 14 37.85 -7.11 29.67
CA PRO A 14 36.61 -7.54 30.29
C PRO A 14 36.88 -8.61 31.36
N LYS A 15 36.14 -8.57 32.48
CA LYS A 15 36.15 -9.67 33.46
C LYS A 15 35.37 -10.85 32.87
N ILE A 16 36.08 -11.88 32.43
CA ILE A 16 35.51 -13.11 31.86
C ILE A 16 35.42 -14.16 32.99
N PRO A 17 34.27 -14.83 33.21
CA PRO A 17 34.16 -15.92 34.18
C PRO A 17 35.07 -17.10 33.78
N SER A 18 35.88 -17.59 34.71
CA SER A 18 36.74 -18.76 34.52
C SER A 18 35.91 -20.04 34.71
N ASP A 19 35.35 -20.57 33.63
CA ASP A 19 35.22 -22.01 33.31
C ASP A 19 34.05 -22.27 32.32
N GLY A 20 34.34 -23.00 31.23
CA GLY A 20 33.34 -23.62 30.34
C GLY A 20 32.62 -22.74 29.31
N ILE A 21 33.03 -21.48 29.10
CA ILE A 21 32.37 -20.57 28.15
C ILE A 21 32.87 -20.80 26.72
N LEU A 22 31.94 -20.96 25.77
CA LEU A 22 32.23 -21.11 24.35
C LEU A 22 33.04 -19.90 23.81
N PRO A 23 34.05 -20.09 22.94
CA PRO A 23 34.88 -19.02 22.37
C PRO A 23 34.08 -17.86 21.75
N VAL A 24 32.99 -18.17 21.06
CA VAL A 24 32.05 -17.18 20.48
C VAL A 24 31.46 -16.25 21.55
N GLU A 25 31.13 -16.78 22.72
CA GLU A 25 30.52 -16.01 23.81
C GLU A 25 31.57 -15.12 24.50
N VAL A 26 32.83 -15.55 24.56
CA VAL A 26 33.96 -14.71 24.99
C VAL A 26 34.21 -13.56 24.02
N ALA A 27 34.16 -13.83 22.71
CA ALA A 27 34.30 -12.80 21.67
C ALA A 27 33.13 -11.79 21.72
N ARG A 28 31.90 -12.26 21.96
CA ARG A 28 30.71 -11.41 22.15
C ARG A 28 30.84 -10.47 23.35
N ILE A 29 31.30 -10.98 24.50
CA ILE A 29 31.53 -10.18 25.71
C ILE A 29 32.61 -9.11 25.45
N THR A 30 33.68 -9.49 24.75
CA THR A 30 34.78 -8.59 24.39
C THR A 30 34.33 -7.49 23.41
N LEU A 31 33.47 -7.83 22.45
CA LEU A 31 32.85 -6.88 21.52
C LEU A 31 31.97 -5.87 22.27
N GLY A 32 31.12 -6.35 23.19
CA GLY A 32 30.28 -5.47 24.01
C GLY A 32 31.08 -4.54 24.91
N HIS A 33 32.21 -5.00 25.45
CA HIS A 33 33.09 -4.23 26.31
C HIS A 33 33.87 -3.14 25.56
N THR A 34 34.47 -3.48 24.41
CA THR A 34 35.18 -2.51 23.57
C THR A 34 34.25 -1.41 23.04
N LYS A 35 32.99 -1.76 22.73
CA LYS A 35 31.95 -0.78 22.34
C LYS A 35 31.68 0.24 23.45
N LYS A 36 31.42 -0.23 24.68
CA LYS A 36 31.18 0.64 25.84
C LYS A 36 32.37 1.57 26.10
N ARG A 37 33.59 1.10 25.88
CA ARG A 37 34.82 1.87 26.05
C ARG A 37 34.96 2.95 24.97
N LEU A 38 34.67 2.61 23.71
CA LEU A 38 34.61 3.56 22.61
C LEU A 38 33.59 4.68 22.86
N ASP A 39 32.37 4.30 23.27
CA ASP A 39 31.30 5.25 23.56
C ASP A 39 31.68 6.20 24.72
N ALA A 40 32.37 5.69 25.76
CA ALA A 40 32.87 6.51 26.85
C ALA A 40 33.90 7.57 26.40
N TYR A 41 34.81 7.22 25.49
CA TYR A 41 35.77 8.19 24.93
C TYR A 41 35.10 9.22 24.01
N LYS A 42 34.09 8.82 23.22
CA LYS A 42 33.28 9.75 22.41
C LYS A 42 32.53 10.75 23.28
N ASN A 43 31.87 10.29 24.33
CA ASN A 43 31.19 11.16 25.30
C ASN A 43 32.17 12.11 26.00
N ARG A 44 33.39 11.65 26.33
CA ARG A 44 34.44 12.51 26.89
C ARG A 44 34.85 13.62 25.91
N LEU A 45 34.93 13.33 24.61
CA LEU A 45 35.25 14.32 23.59
C LEU A 45 34.15 15.39 23.48
N GLU A 46 32.89 14.99 23.53
CA GLU A 46 31.73 15.91 23.53
C GLU A 46 31.75 16.85 24.73
N LEU A 47 32.04 16.34 25.93
CA LEU A 47 32.17 17.17 27.14
C LEU A 47 33.32 18.19 27.03
N ILE A 48 34.45 17.80 26.43
CA ILE A 48 35.57 18.72 26.19
C ILE A 48 35.19 19.80 25.17
N HIS A 49 34.39 19.46 24.15
CA HIS A 49 33.85 20.44 23.21
C HIS A 49 32.85 21.41 23.88
N ALA A 50 32.00 20.92 24.78
CA ALA A 50 31.11 21.75 25.58
C ALA A 50 31.90 22.70 26.52
N GLU A 51 32.97 22.20 27.16
CA GLU A 51 33.89 23.01 27.98
C GLU A 51 34.52 24.15 27.15
N LYS A 52 34.97 23.85 25.91
CA LYS A 52 35.50 24.85 24.97
C LYS A 52 34.48 25.92 24.62
N MET A 53 33.24 25.51 24.33
CA MET A 53 32.16 26.42 23.98
C MET A 53 31.84 27.38 25.14
N LEU A 54 31.76 26.85 26.36
CA LEU A 54 31.46 27.63 27.56
C LEU A 54 32.58 28.63 27.88
N LEU A 55 33.84 28.22 27.73
CA LEU A 55 34.99 29.13 27.90
C LEU A 55 35.05 30.23 26.82
N ASN A 56 34.68 29.91 25.57
CA ASN A 56 34.57 30.92 24.50
C ASN A 56 33.45 31.94 24.78
N GLN A 57 32.30 31.47 25.27
CA GLN A 57 31.22 32.36 25.71
C GLN A 57 31.67 33.25 26.86
N GLN A 58 32.36 32.69 27.86
CA GLN A 58 32.89 33.45 28.99
C GLN A 58 33.88 34.53 28.53
N ILE A 59 34.77 34.24 27.58
CA ILE A 59 35.68 35.24 26.99
C ILE A 59 34.89 36.35 26.30
N THR A 60 33.89 35.99 25.49
CA THR A 60 33.04 36.96 24.78
C THR A 60 32.31 37.89 25.75
N HIS A 61 31.79 37.35 26.85
CA HIS A 61 31.16 38.14 27.91
C HIS A 61 32.17 39.07 28.61
N ILE A 62 33.37 38.58 28.93
CA ILE A 62 34.43 39.40 29.53
C ILE A 62 34.87 40.52 28.58
N GLU A 63 35.05 40.25 27.29
CA GLU A 63 35.41 41.25 26.27
C GLU A 63 34.31 42.31 26.10
N SER A 64 33.04 41.89 26.09
CA SER A 64 31.90 42.82 26.05
C SER A 64 31.85 43.73 27.28
N ALA A 65 32.10 43.18 28.48
CA ALA A 65 32.16 43.93 29.72
C ALA A 65 33.36 44.89 29.76
N GLN A 66 34.51 44.47 29.22
CA GLN A 66 35.68 45.33 29.05
C GLN A 66 35.41 46.48 28.07
N SER A 67 34.79 46.20 26.93
CA SER A 67 34.43 47.22 25.94
C SER A 67 33.44 48.24 26.51
N ALA A 68 32.42 47.77 27.26
CA ALA A 68 31.48 48.64 27.96
C ALA A 68 32.17 49.50 29.03
N ALA A 69 33.06 48.90 29.83
CA ALA A 69 33.84 49.64 30.83
C ALA A 69 34.77 50.69 30.19
N ASN A 70 35.39 50.37 29.04
CA ASN A 70 36.21 51.32 28.29
C ASN A 70 35.39 52.49 27.77
N ALA A 71 34.26 52.23 27.10
CA ALA A 71 33.37 53.27 26.61
C ALA A 71 32.85 54.18 27.73
N PHE A 72 32.60 53.62 28.91
CA PHE A 72 32.19 54.41 30.08
C PHE A 72 33.33 55.30 30.61
N VAL A 73 34.55 54.77 30.72
CA VAL A 73 35.73 55.56 31.14
C VAL A 73 36.05 56.65 30.12
N GLU A 74 35.97 56.36 28.82
CA GLU A 74 36.15 57.35 27.74
C GLU A 74 35.06 58.43 27.77
N SER A 75 33.81 58.04 28.04
CA SER A 75 32.70 58.99 28.20
C SER A 75 32.94 59.93 29.40
N LEU A 76 33.37 59.38 30.55
CA LEU A 76 33.77 60.19 31.70
C LEU A 76 34.94 61.13 31.37
N GLU A 77 35.93 60.68 30.60
CA GLU A 77 37.05 61.52 30.15
C GLU A 77 36.61 62.62 29.18
N SER A 78 35.67 62.34 28.29
CA SER A 78 35.08 63.33 27.38
C SER A 78 34.25 64.40 28.10
N MET A 79 33.81 64.14 29.34
CA MET A 79 33.08 65.09 30.18
C MET A 79 34.01 66.03 30.97
N MET A 80 35.30 65.72 31.09
CA MET A 80 36.28 66.53 31.83
C MET A 80 36.44 67.98 31.31
N PRO A 81 36.41 68.26 30.00
CA PRO A 81 36.44 69.64 29.49
C PRO A 81 35.23 70.47 29.93
N PHE A 82 34.05 69.84 30.03
CA PHE A 82 32.83 70.52 30.49
C PHE A 82 32.90 70.85 31.98
N LEU A 83 33.49 69.99 32.80
CA LEU A 83 33.79 70.28 34.20
C LEU A 83 34.78 71.43 34.37
N PHE A 84 35.79 71.50 33.50
CA PHE A 84 36.75 72.58 33.51
C PHE A 84 36.06 73.92 33.19
N GLU A 85 35.21 73.96 32.17
CA GLU A 85 34.38 75.11 31.82
C GLU A 85 33.38 75.48 32.94
N ILE A 86 32.72 74.49 33.56
CA ILE A 86 31.81 74.72 34.69
C ILE A 86 32.57 75.33 35.88
N ASN A 87 33.76 74.81 36.22
CA ASN A 87 34.59 75.37 37.29
C ASN A 87 35.05 76.80 36.99
N LEU A 88 35.37 77.11 35.73
CA LEU A 88 35.70 78.48 35.32
C LEU A 88 34.50 79.41 35.53
N ARG A 89 33.29 78.98 35.13
CA ARG A 89 32.05 79.75 35.27
C ARG A 89 31.58 79.93 36.72
N VAL A 90 31.90 78.99 37.59
CA VAL A 90 31.67 79.14 39.03
C VAL A 90 32.65 80.15 39.63
N ASN A 91 33.92 80.09 39.22
CA ASN A 91 34.96 80.99 39.72
C ASN A 91 34.82 82.43 39.21
N ASP A 92 34.29 82.64 38.01
CA ASP A 92 34.02 83.98 37.47
C ASP A 92 32.63 84.54 37.87
N GLY A 93 31.86 83.77 38.64
CA GLY A 93 30.59 84.18 39.22
C GLY A 93 29.38 84.10 38.27
N THR A 94 29.55 83.56 37.07
CA THR A 94 28.47 83.41 36.08
C THR A 94 27.55 82.21 36.34
N LEU A 95 27.94 81.27 37.22
CA LEU A 95 27.15 80.12 37.63
C LEU A 95 27.19 79.92 39.16
N ALA A 96 26.03 79.82 39.82
CA ALA A 96 25.96 79.58 41.26
C ALA A 96 26.31 78.11 41.59
N SER A 97 27.11 77.90 42.63
CA SER A 97 27.60 76.56 43.03
C SER A 97 26.48 75.57 43.41
N GLU A 98 25.30 76.08 43.78
CA GLU A 98 24.12 75.31 44.19
C GLU A 98 23.30 74.79 43.00
N GLU A 99 23.52 75.32 41.79
CA GLU A 99 22.81 74.94 40.57
C GLU A 99 23.50 73.81 39.78
N ILE A 100 24.67 73.34 40.24
CA ILE A 100 25.41 72.25 39.60
C ILE A 100 24.76 70.91 39.96
N PRO A 101 24.27 70.13 38.97
CA PRO A 101 23.73 68.81 39.25
C PRO A 101 24.77 67.90 39.91
N ASP A 102 24.33 67.10 40.89
CA ASP A 102 25.16 66.24 41.75
C ASP A 102 26.10 65.28 40.96
N LEU A 103 25.73 64.98 39.71
CA LEU A 103 26.47 64.17 38.75
C LEU A 103 27.79 64.83 38.31
N PHE A 104 27.92 66.16 38.37
CA PHE A 104 29.09 66.94 37.95
C PHE A 104 30.02 67.34 39.11
N ASN A 105 29.96 66.64 40.24
CA ASN A 105 30.91 66.82 41.33
C ASN A 105 32.28 66.21 40.97
N PRO A 106 33.39 66.99 40.93
CA PRO A 106 34.70 66.53 40.47
C PRO A 106 35.27 65.36 41.28
N GLN A 107 35.10 65.38 42.61
CA GLN A 107 35.68 64.36 43.50
C GLN A 107 34.97 63.01 43.35
N ARG A 108 33.64 63.01 43.24
CA ARG A 108 32.85 61.78 43.04
C ARG A 108 33.13 61.13 41.69
N MET A 109 33.33 61.94 40.64
CA MET A 109 33.60 61.43 39.30
C MET A 109 34.97 60.76 39.20
N GLU A 110 36.00 61.32 39.85
CA GLU A 110 37.34 60.72 39.89
C GLU A 110 37.33 59.41 40.71
N ILE A 111 36.56 59.34 41.80
CA ILE A 111 36.36 58.11 42.57
C ILE A 111 35.68 57.01 41.71
N GLN A 112 34.65 57.37 40.94
CA GLN A 112 33.98 56.44 40.02
C GLN A 112 34.93 55.97 38.92
N LYS A 113 35.74 56.88 38.35
CA LYS A 113 36.76 56.57 37.35
C LYS A 113 37.77 55.56 37.88
N GLN A 114 38.29 55.75 39.09
CA GLN A 114 39.22 54.80 39.71
C GLN A 114 38.58 53.44 40.01
N LYS A 115 37.33 53.42 40.47
CA LYS A 115 36.56 52.19 40.71
C LYS A 115 36.37 51.37 39.42
N PHE A 116 36.01 52.01 38.32
CA PHE A 116 35.85 51.35 37.02
C PHE A 116 37.19 50.91 36.42
N LYS A 117 38.28 51.68 36.58
CA LYS A 117 39.65 51.23 36.20
C LYS A 117 40.09 49.99 36.98
N SER A 118 39.76 49.90 38.27
CA SER A 118 40.04 48.71 39.09
C SER A 118 39.26 47.47 38.59
N GLN A 119 37.97 47.64 38.29
CA GLN A 119 37.14 46.56 37.71
C GLN A 119 37.64 46.12 36.32
N GLN A 120 38.06 47.06 35.49
CA GLN A 120 38.67 46.79 34.18
C GLN A 120 39.92 45.90 34.31
N ASN A 121 40.80 46.21 35.27
CA ASN A 121 42.00 45.40 35.53
C ASN A 121 41.66 43.99 36.04
N LYS A 122 40.60 43.85 36.85
CA LYS A 122 40.11 42.53 37.30
C LYS A 122 39.59 41.70 36.12
N LEU A 123 38.78 42.30 35.25
CA LEU A 123 38.27 41.66 34.03
C LEU A 123 39.39 41.29 33.05
N LYS A 124 40.46 42.09 32.94
CA LYS A 124 41.65 41.75 32.14
C LYS A 124 42.38 40.51 32.68
N LYS A 125 42.51 40.42 34.01
CA LYS A 125 43.11 39.25 34.67
C LYS A 125 42.28 37.99 34.48
N GLU A 126 40.94 38.10 34.56
CA GLU A 126 40.00 37.00 34.31
C GLU A 126 39.96 36.57 32.83
N ALA A 127 40.10 37.51 31.88
CA ALA A 127 40.25 37.18 30.46
C ALA A 127 41.51 36.34 30.19
N ALA A 128 42.65 36.75 30.75
CA ALA A 128 43.93 36.05 30.59
C ALA A 128 43.89 34.62 31.18
N THR A 129 43.29 34.44 32.36
CA THR A 129 43.15 33.09 32.96
C THR A 129 42.19 32.20 32.16
N THR A 130 41.13 32.76 31.59
CA THR A 130 40.15 32.02 30.78
C THR A 130 40.75 31.63 29.42
N GLN A 131 41.53 32.51 28.78
CA GLN A 131 42.31 32.19 27.58
C GLN A 131 43.37 31.11 27.85
N GLN A 132 44.02 31.13 29.01
CA GLN A 132 44.97 30.08 29.40
C GLN A 132 44.28 28.71 29.56
N ARG A 133 43.06 28.67 30.10
CA ARG A 133 42.25 27.43 30.16
C ARG A 133 41.82 26.96 28.77
N LEU A 134 41.41 27.87 27.89
CA LEU A 134 41.06 27.57 26.50
C LEU A 134 42.25 26.97 25.73
N GLY A 135 43.45 27.50 25.93
CA GLY A 135 44.69 26.99 25.34
C GLY A 135 45.02 25.54 25.74
N LYS A 136 44.57 25.09 26.92
CA LYS A 136 44.74 23.71 27.39
C LYS A 136 43.71 22.71 26.83
N ILE A 137 42.67 23.18 26.14
CA ILE A 137 41.63 22.30 25.59
C ILE A 137 42.05 21.65 24.26
N ALA A 138 42.71 22.40 23.38
CA ALA A 138 43.18 21.85 22.09
C ALA A 138 44.02 20.56 22.24
N PRO A 139 45.04 20.50 23.12
CA PRO A 139 45.79 19.26 23.34
C PRO A 139 44.92 18.13 23.95
N ARG A 140 43.97 18.44 24.84
CA ARG A 140 43.01 17.44 25.39
C ARG A 140 42.10 16.85 24.33
N ILE A 141 41.68 17.66 23.34
CA ILE A 141 40.89 17.20 22.18
C ILE A 141 41.72 16.24 21.33
N GLU A 142 42.96 16.58 21.01
CA GLU A 142 43.84 15.69 20.24
C GLU A 142 44.14 14.38 20.97
N GLU A 143 44.43 14.45 22.26
CA GLU A 143 44.69 13.26 23.08
C GLU A 143 43.46 12.35 23.14
N THR A 144 42.27 12.91 23.36
CA THR A 144 41.01 12.14 23.38
C THR A 144 40.70 11.54 22.01
N ARG A 145 40.99 12.25 20.90
CA ARG A 145 40.85 11.71 19.54
C ARG A 145 41.79 10.52 19.28
N LYS A 146 43.03 10.57 19.78
CA LYS A 146 43.95 9.43 19.68
C LYS A 146 43.43 8.20 20.43
N GLU A 147 42.84 8.42 21.60
CA GLU A 147 42.23 7.33 22.39
C GLU A 147 40.94 6.78 21.75
N ILE A 148 40.11 7.63 21.14
CA ILE A 148 38.98 7.19 20.30
C ILE A 148 39.50 6.31 19.16
N PHE A 149 40.53 6.75 18.45
CA PHE A 149 41.09 5.99 17.32
C PHE A 149 41.59 4.60 17.75
N LYS A 150 42.30 4.52 18.89
CA LYS A 150 42.71 3.24 19.47
C LYS A 150 41.51 2.37 19.87
N ALA A 151 40.49 2.96 20.50
CA ALA A 151 39.29 2.25 20.90
C ALA A 151 38.44 1.78 19.70
N GLU A 152 38.43 2.54 18.59
CA GLU A 152 37.78 2.15 17.33
C GLU A 152 38.50 0.98 16.68
N ALA A 153 39.84 1.01 16.65
CA ALA A 153 40.64 -0.13 16.16
C ALA A 153 40.39 -1.39 17.02
N GLN A 154 40.39 -1.25 18.35
CA GLN A 154 40.11 -2.36 19.28
C GLN A 154 38.68 -2.91 19.11
N HIS A 155 37.69 -2.03 18.93
CA HIS A 155 36.30 -2.44 18.69
C HIS A 155 36.12 -3.12 17.33
N SER A 156 36.76 -2.59 16.29
CA SER A 156 36.74 -3.17 14.95
C SER A 156 37.36 -4.56 14.95
N SER A 157 38.52 -4.71 15.59
CA SER A 157 39.19 -6.01 15.75
C SER A 157 38.34 -7.00 16.56
N ALA A 158 37.76 -6.59 17.69
CA ALA A 158 36.88 -7.46 18.49
C ALA A 158 35.61 -7.87 17.72
N ARG A 159 35.12 -7.00 16.83
CA ARG A 159 33.96 -7.28 15.97
C ARG A 159 34.31 -8.31 14.91
N GLU A 160 35.48 -8.18 14.30
CA GLU A 160 35.99 -9.11 13.31
C GLU A 160 36.24 -10.49 13.93
N ILE A 161 36.85 -10.55 15.11
CA ILE A 161 37.04 -11.80 15.88
C ILE A 161 35.70 -12.46 16.23
N TYR A 162 34.69 -11.69 16.65
CA TYR A 162 33.36 -12.26 16.92
C TYR A 162 32.70 -12.84 15.66
N PHE A 163 32.82 -12.15 14.52
CA PHE A 163 32.28 -12.66 13.26
C PHE A 163 33.05 -13.86 12.73
N GLN A 164 34.38 -13.87 12.90
CA GLN A 164 35.21 -15.03 12.59
C GLN A 164 34.79 -16.23 13.45
N GLU A 165 34.61 -16.05 14.76
CA GLU A 165 34.17 -17.12 15.67
C GLU A 165 32.74 -17.63 15.35
N LEU A 166 31.83 -16.76 14.91
CA LEU A 166 30.51 -17.18 14.43
C LEU A 166 30.62 -18.00 13.13
N HIS A 167 31.43 -17.53 12.18
CA HIS A 167 31.68 -18.22 10.92
C HIS A 167 32.42 -19.55 11.12
N ARG A 168 33.29 -19.60 12.13
CA ARG A 168 34.00 -20.81 12.59
C ARG A 168 33.01 -21.90 12.94
N GLN A 169 31.97 -21.60 13.73
CA GLN A 169 30.96 -22.58 14.11
C GLN A 169 30.23 -23.16 12.89
N ASP A 170 29.91 -22.32 11.91
CA ASP A 170 29.23 -22.76 10.69
C ASP A 170 30.14 -23.68 9.85
N LEU A 171 31.41 -23.30 9.67
CA LEU A 171 32.40 -24.11 8.95
C LEU A 171 32.73 -25.42 9.68
N GLU A 172 32.87 -25.40 11.01
CA GLU A 172 33.06 -26.60 11.82
C GLU A 172 31.89 -27.56 11.65
N GLN A 173 30.64 -27.08 11.70
CA GLN A 173 29.44 -27.91 11.45
C GLN A 173 29.37 -28.48 10.02
N GLU A 174 29.89 -27.74 9.03
CA GLU A 174 29.94 -28.17 7.64
C GLU A 174 31.02 -29.23 7.40
N TYR A 175 32.24 -29.02 7.93
CA TYR A 175 33.39 -29.89 7.69
C TYR A 175 33.43 -31.12 8.60
N LEU A 176 32.85 -31.07 9.82
CA LEU A 176 32.67 -32.25 10.69
C LEU A 176 31.80 -33.35 10.04
N ARG A 177 31.04 -33.02 8.99
CA ARG A 177 30.20 -33.97 8.23
C ARG A 177 30.93 -34.68 7.09
N GLN A 178 32.18 -34.31 6.81
CA GLN A 178 32.96 -34.85 5.69
C GLN A 178 33.93 -35.96 6.15
N THR A 179 34.27 -36.89 5.25
CA THR A 179 35.22 -37.97 5.53
C THR A 179 36.66 -37.44 5.57
N LEU A 180 37.55 -38.10 6.32
CA LEU A 180 38.95 -37.70 6.49
C LEU A 180 39.70 -37.55 5.15
N GLU A 181 39.47 -38.47 4.20
CA GLU A 181 40.04 -38.41 2.84
C GLU A 181 39.60 -37.15 2.06
N ARG A 182 38.35 -36.72 2.25
CA ARG A 182 37.77 -35.56 1.57
C ARG A 182 38.26 -34.24 2.17
N LEU A 183 38.50 -34.21 3.49
CA LEU A 183 39.16 -33.10 4.17
C LEU A 183 40.61 -32.95 3.68
N GLN A 184 41.35 -34.06 3.50
CA GLN A 184 42.72 -34.05 2.97
C GLN A 184 42.79 -33.53 1.52
N GLU A 185 41.86 -33.95 0.65
CA GLU A 185 41.76 -33.42 -0.72
C GLU A 185 41.49 -31.91 -0.72
N LYS A 186 40.63 -31.44 0.20
CA LYS A 186 40.27 -30.02 0.32
C LYS A 186 41.42 -29.17 0.85
N ILE A 187 42.21 -29.66 1.81
CA ILE A 187 43.43 -28.98 2.28
C ILE A 187 44.41 -28.77 1.12
N LEU A 188 44.61 -29.78 0.27
CA LEU A 188 45.52 -29.70 -0.88
C LEU A 188 45.04 -28.70 -1.95
N GLU A 189 43.72 -28.62 -2.18
CA GLU A 189 43.10 -27.64 -3.07
C GLU A 189 43.32 -26.21 -2.56
N LEU A 190 42.99 -25.95 -1.29
CA LEU A 190 43.16 -24.63 -0.68
C LEU A 190 44.63 -24.22 -0.61
N GLN A 191 45.57 -25.15 -0.46
CA GLN A 191 47.00 -24.85 -0.48
C GLN A 191 47.45 -24.32 -1.85
N LYS A 192 46.95 -24.88 -2.96
CA LYS A 192 47.28 -24.40 -4.31
C LYS A 192 46.77 -22.97 -4.53
N GLU A 193 45.58 -22.67 -4.01
CA GLU A 193 44.97 -21.34 -4.12
C GLU A 193 45.67 -20.29 -3.24
N ARG A 194 46.17 -20.69 -2.06
CA ARG A 194 46.89 -19.81 -1.13
C ARG A 194 48.11 -19.16 -1.78
N VAL A 195 48.85 -19.89 -2.61
CA VAL A 195 50.06 -19.37 -3.28
C VAL A 195 49.70 -18.18 -4.17
N TRP A 196 48.68 -18.35 -5.01
CA TRP A 196 48.21 -17.29 -5.91
C TRP A 196 47.63 -16.09 -5.15
N LEU A 197 46.83 -16.33 -4.11
CA LEU A 197 46.26 -15.26 -3.29
C LEU A 197 47.33 -14.46 -2.54
N THR A 198 48.37 -15.14 -2.04
CA THR A 198 49.49 -14.50 -1.35
C THR A 198 50.32 -13.64 -2.32
N GLU A 199 50.53 -14.12 -3.54
CA GLU A 199 51.26 -13.38 -4.59
C GLU A 199 50.50 -12.12 -5.03
N ASN A 200 49.18 -12.21 -5.18
CA ASN A 200 48.32 -11.06 -5.48
C ASN A 200 48.31 -10.02 -4.35
N PHE A 201 48.16 -10.46 -3.10
CA PHE A 201 48.21 -9.57 -1.94
C PHE A 201 49.56 -8.83 -1.87
N ASN A 202 50.67 -9.52 -2.07
CA ASN A 202 52.01 -8.92 -2.07
C ASN A 202 52.20 -7.93 -3.23
N LEU A 203 51.64 -8.21 -4.41
CA LEU A 203 51.65 -7.29 -5.55
C LEU A 203 50.91 -5.99 -5.21
N SER A 204 49.72 -6.09 -4.61
CA SER A 204 48.92 -4.94 -4.18
C SER A 204 49.59 -4.16 -3.04
N LEU A 205 50.27 -4.85 -2.12
CA LEU A 205 51.03 -4.22 -1.03
C LEU A 205 52.20 -3.38 -1.57
N ASN A 206 52.91 -3.89 -2.57
CA ASN A 206 54.00 -3.17 -3.22
C ASN A 206 53.52 -1.94 -3.99
N LYS A 207 52.39 -2.05 -4.70
CA LYS A 207 51.75 -0.90 -5.39
C LYS A 207 51.33 0.19 -4.40
N PHE A 208 50.76 -0.21 -3.27
CA PHE A 208 50.36 0.71 -2.20
C PHE A 208 51.57 1.47 -1.61
N ARG A 209 52.63 0.76 -1.23
CA ARG A 209 53.87 1.38 -0.70
C ARG A 209 54.52 2.33 -1.71
N SER A 210 54.59 1.94 -2.99
CA SER A 210 55.12 2.80 -4.04
C SER A 210 54.32 4.09 -4.19
N SER A 211 52.98 4.02 -4.13
CA SER A 211 52.12 5.21 -4.15
C SER A 211 52.34 6.10 -2.92
N GLN A 212 52.57 5.50 -1.74
CA GLN A 212 52.80 6.23 -0.50
C GLN A 212 54.10 7.05 -0.55
N GLU A 213 55.17 6.48 -1.11
CA GLU A 213 56.44 7.18 -1.33
C GLU A 213 56.30 8.33 -2.34
N ASN A 214 55.51 8.14 -3.40
CA ASN A 214 55.27 9.19 -4.40
C ASN A 214 54.54 10.38 -3.81
N VAL A 215 53.52 10.16 -2.97
CA VAL A 215 52.79 11.23 -2.26
C VAL A 215 53.77 12.06 -1.41
N VAL A 216 54.62 11.42 -0.61
CA VAL A 216 55.62 12.10 0.22
C VAL A 216 56.61 12.90 -0.63
N ARG A 217 57.06 12.33 -1.76
CA ARG A 217 57.97 13.01 -2.68
C ARG A 217 57.36 14.28 -3.26
N VAL A 218 56.12 14.22 -3.75
CA VAL A 218 55.44 15.38 -4.34
C VAL A 218 55.10 16.43 -3.28
N GLN A 219 54.79 16.03 -2.04
CA GLN A 219 54.62 16.97 -0.92
C GLN A 219 55.89 17.76 -0.64
N LYS A 220 57.06 17.12 -0.61
CA LYS A 220 58.36 17.78 -0.42
C LYS A 220 58.67 18.78 -1.55
N GLU A 221 58.36 18.41 -2.80
CA GLU A 221 58.50 19.31 -3.96
C GLU A 221 57.57 20.54 -3.90
N LEU A 222 56.44 20.44 -3.18
CA LEU A 222 55.48 21.51 -2.98
C LEU A 222 55.92 22.46 -1.85
N GLU A 223 56.51 21.92 -0.78
CA GLU A 223 57.10 22.70 0.32
C GLU A 223 58.29 23.54 -0.16
N GLU A 224 59.12 23.02 -1.07
CA GLU A 224 60.25 23.77 -1.66
C GLU A 224 59.82 25.00 -2.48
N LEU A 225 58.60 25.00 -3.03
CA LEU A 225 58.01 26.17 -3.70
C LEU A 225 57.51 27.25 -2.70
N SER A 226 57.36 26.91 -1.41
CA SER A 226 56.87 27.84 -0.37
C SER A 226 57.98 28.69 0.28
N LYS A 227 59.26 28.29 0.15
CA LYS A 227 60.38 29.05 0.71
C LYS A 227 60.63 30.31 -0.12
N PRO A 228 60.61 31.53 0.45
CA PRO A 228 60.93 32.73 -0.29
C PRO A 228 62.38 32.66 -0.75
N LYS A 229 62.63 32.56 -2.06
CA LYS A 229 63.94 32.86 -2.63
C LYS A 229 64.26 34.32 -2.33
N LYS A 230 65.08 34.56 -1.29
CA LYS A 230 65.83 35.81 -1.10
C LYS A 230 66.63 36.07 -2.37
N THR A 231 66.06 36.83 -3.29
CA THR A 231 66.83 37.48 -4.35
C THR A 231 67.32 38.80 -3.78
N ARG A 232 68.54 38.73 -3.28
CA ARG A 232 69.40 39.83 -2.85
C ARG A 232 69.70 40.69 -4.07
N TYR A 233 69.00 41.81 -4.25
CA TYR A 233 69.47 42.94 -5.05
C TYR A 233 69.36 44.23 -4.22
N HIS A 234 70.49 44.51 -3.56
CA HIS A 234 71.05 45.82 -3.22
C HIS A 234 70.07 46.97 -2.92
N GLU A 235 69.80 47.09 -1.62
CA GLU A 235 69.64 48.35 -0.91
C GLU A 235 71.01 49.05 -0.84
N LYS A 236 71.26 50.01 -1.74
CA LYS A 236 72.23 51.11 -1.58
C LYS A 236 71.82 52.22 -2.54
N HIS A 237 71.60 53.41 -1.99
CA HIS A 237 71.12 54.66 -2.61
C HIS A 237 69.62 54.96 -2.50
N VAL A 238 69.12 55.13 -1.26
CA VAL A 238 68.16 56.22 -0.94
C VAL A 238 68.49 56.73 0.47
N GLU A 239 69.67 57.32 0.64
CA GLU A 239 69.98 58.17 1.78
C GLU A 239 70.89 59.30 1.27
N LYS A 240 70.26 60.27 0.64
CA LYS A 240 70.68 61.64 0.32
C LYS A 240 69.77 62.13 -0.80
N ASP A 241 68.91 63.08 -0.43
CA ASP A 241 68.23 64.09 -1.27
C ASP A 241 66.80 64.38 -0.77
N HIS A 242 66.64 64.49 0.55
CA HIS A 242 65.47 65.12 1.19
C HIS A 242 65.68 66.61 1.48
N HIS A 243 66.64 67.26 0.83
CA HIS A 243 66.87 68.70 0.92
C HIS A 243 67.02 69.32 -0.46
N SER A 244 65.90 69.50 -1.17
CA SER A 244 65.69 70.59 -2.15
C SER A 244 64.32 70.50 -2.83
N ILE A 245 63.24 70.68 -2.07
CA ILE A 245 61.94 71.10 -2.64
C ILE A 245 61.53 72.42 -2.00
N LYS A 246 62.29 73.46 -2.32
CA LYS A 246 61.86 74.86 -2.32
C LYS A 246 62.66 75.56 -3.43
N LYS A 247 61.95 75.93 -4.50
CA LYS A 247 62.34 76.63 -5.74
C LYS A 247 62.34 75.74 -6.97
N ASN A 248 61.22 75.77 -7.69
CA ASN A 248 61.17 76.23 -9.08
C ASN A 248 59.72 76.10 -9.57
N HIS A 249 58.98 77.21 -9.47
CA HIS A 249 57.93 77.51 -10.42
C HIS A 249 58.59 77.82 -11.78
N HIS A 250 57.91 77.38 -12.84
CA HIS A 250 58.22 77.52 -14.27
C HIS A 250 59.07 76.41 -14.91
N ALA A 251 58.39 75.43 -15.51
CA ALA A 251 58.66 74.97 -16.88
C ALA A 251 57.57 73.99 -17.38
N SER A 252 56.86 74.43 -18.41
CA SER A 252 56.27 73.68 -19.54
C SER A 252 55.43 72.41 -19.32
N GLU A 253 54.15 72.53 -19.65
CA GLU A 253 53.33 71.44 -20.22
C GLU A 253 54.05 70.79 -21.40
N LYS A 254 54.61 69.60 -21.23
CA LYS A 254 54.96 68.69 -22.35
C LYS A 254 55.18 67.21 -21.99
N ASP A 255 55.20 66.83 -20.71
CA ASP A 255 55.63 65.47 -20.30
C ASP A 255 54.57 64.61 -19.58
N HIS A 256 53.26 64.79 -19.84
CA HIS A 256 52.22 63.97 -19.18
C HIS A 256 51.91 62.63 -19.89
N HIS A 257 52.35 62.41 -21.13
CA HIS A 257 52.08 61.15 -21.84
C HIS A 257 53.10 60.01 -21.58
N THR A 258 54.32 60.31 -21.12
CA THR A 258 55.39 59.31 -20.93
C THR A 258 55.37 58.64 -19.54
N THR A 259 54.64 59.19 -18.58
CA THR A 259 54.54 58.65 -17.21
C THR A 259 53.46 57.56 -17.09
N ALA A 260 52.32 57.74 -17.76
CA ALA A 260 51.22 56.76 -17.77
C ALA A 260 51.56 55.46 -18.55
N GLU A 261 52.32 55.55 -19.65
CA GLU A 261 52.81 54.39 -20.44
C GLU A 261 53.77 53.51 -19.61
N LYS A 262 54.63 54.12 -18.77
CA LYS A 262 55.61 53.38 -17.93
C LYS A 262 54.95 52.64 -16.76
N ASP A 263 53.87 53.17 -16.20
CA ASP A 263 53.16 52.55 -15.09
C ASP A 263 52.23 51.41 -15.54
N HIS A 264 51.62 51.51 -16.72
CA HIS A 264 50.86 50.40 -17.32
C HIS A 264 51.76 49.20 -17.66
N HIS A 265 52.93 49.43 -18.25
CA HIS A 265 53.86 48.35 -18.60
C HIS A 265 54.39 47.60 -17.37
N LYS A 266 54.69 48.30 -16.27
CA LYS A 266 55.08 47.68 -14.99
C LYS A 266 53.97 46.80 -14.40
N THR A 267 52.71 47.22 -14.55
CA THR A 267 51.54 46.50 -14.03
C THR A 267 51.26 45.22 -14.81
N ILE A 268 51.43 45.24 -16.14
CA ILE A 268 51.31 44.04 -17.00
C ILE A 268 52.38 43.00 -16.66
N VAL A 269 53.65 43.43 -16.54
CA VAL A 269 54.77 42.53 -16.22
C VAL A 269 54.63 41.89 -14.83
N THR A 270 54.10 42.63 -13.85
CA THR A 270 53.85 42.09 -12.50
C THR A 270 52.72 41.08 -12.47
N LYS A 271 51.59 41.34 -13.14
CA LYS A 271 50.46 40.41 -13.25
C LYS A 271 50.81 39.13 -14.04
N GLU A 272 51.62 39.24 -15.09
CA GLU A 272 52.09 38.09 -15.89
C GLU A 272 52.97 37.15 -15.06
N LYS A 273 53.82 37.71 -14.17
CA LYS A 273 54.68 36.95 -13.27
C LYS A 273 53.89 36.21 -12.18
N ILE A 274 52.83 36.82 -11.65
CA ILE A 274 51.92 36.22 -10.66
C ILE A 274 51.12 35.06 -11.29
N SER A 275 50.59 35.25 -12.51
CA SER A 275 49.87 34.20 -13.25
C SER A 275 50.75 32.96 -13.55
N GLN A 276 52.02 33.16 -13.91
CA GLN A 276 52.98 32.07 -14.10
C GLN A 276 53.29 31.31 -12.80
N GLN A 277 53.38 32.01 -11.67
CA GLN A 277 53.60 31.40 -10.36
C GLN A 277 52.42 30.52 -9.95
N HIS A 278 51.18 31.02 -10.08
CA HIS A 278 49.98 30.22 -9.82
C HIS A 278 49.90 28.99 -10.73
N GLY A 279 50.16 29.14 -12.03
CA GLY A 279 50.16 28.02 -12.97
C GLY A 279 51.18 26.91 -12.65
N THR A 280 52.35 27.28 -12.13
CA THR A 280 53.37 26.31 -11.72
C THR A 280 52.97 25.54 -10.46
N ARG A 281 52.33 26.23 -9.50
CA ARG A 281 51.83 25.65 -8.25
C ARG A 281 50.63 24.72 -8.49
N THR A 282 49.67 25.12 -9.33
CA THR A 282 48.53 24.29 -9.74
C THR A 282 48.97 22.98 -10.39
N LYS A 283 49.98 23.00 -11.28
CA LYS A 283 50.51 21.77 -11.91
C LYS A 283 51.06 20.76 -10.89
N LYS A 284 51.78 21.25 -9.87
CA LYS A 284 52.30 20.38 -8.80
C LYS A 284 51.20 19.87 -7.87
N LEU A 285 50.21 20.69 -7.54
CA LEU A 285 49.03 20.26 -6.77
C LEU A 285 48.21 19.19 -7.52
N ARG A 286 48.01 19.33 -8.83
CA ARG A 286 47.35 18.30 -9.66
C ARG A 286 48.14 16.98 -9.69
N ARG A 287 49.47 17.06 -9.69
CA ARG A 287 50.33 15.87 -9.56
C ARG A 287 50.13 15.22 -8.18
N LEU A 288 50.11 16.01 -7.11
CA LEU A 288 49.86 15.50 -5.76
C LEU A 288 48.49 14.84 -5.63
N ARG A 289 47.46 15.44 -6.23
CA ARG A 289 46.10 14.91 -6.30
C ARG A 289 46.07 13.52 -6.95
N LEU A 290 46.74 13.35 -8.09
CA LEU A 290 46.81 12.07 -8.80
C LEU A 290 47.53 11.00 -7.98
N GLU A 291 48.65 11.34 -7.31
CA GLU A 291 49.36 10.39 -6.44
C GLU A 291 48.54 10.03 -5.20
N LEU A 292 47.82 10.98 -4.60
CA LEU A 292 46.89 10.74 -3.49
C LEU A 292 45.73 9.82 -3.91
N GLN A 293 45.19 10.01 -5.11
CA GLN A 293 44.15 9.16 -5.66
C GLN A 293 44.67 7.75 -5.93
N SER A 294 45.86 7.62 -6.53
CA SER A 294 46.54 6.32 -6.72
C SER A 294 46.79 5.61 -5.39
N LEU A 295 47.16 6.35 -4.34
CA LEU A 295 47.35 5.79 -3.00
C LEU A 295 46.04 5.25 -2.40
N ILE A 296 44.91 5.94 -2.61
CA ILE A 296 43.58 5.50 -2.17
C ILE A 296 43.15 4.25 -2.94
N GLU A 297 43.26 4.27 -4.28
CA GLU A 297 42.87 3.15 -5.14
C GLU A 297 43.69 1.89 -4.85
N ASN A 298 45.01 2.03 -4.72
CA ASN A 298 45.88 0.91 -4.37
C ASN A 298 45.67 0.42 -2.93
N GLY A 299 45.28 1.30 -2.00
CA GLY A 299 44.95 0.92 -0.62
C GLY A 299 43.61 0.18 -0.52
N GLU A 300 42.63 0.53 -1.34
CA GLU A 300 41.36 -0.21 -1.44
C GLU A 300 41.55 -1.56 -2.13
N SER A 301 42.36 -1.63 -3.20
CA SER A 301 42.74 -2.90 -3.85
C SER A 301 43.47 -3.81 -2.86
N LEU A 302 44.44 -3.28 -2.11
CA LEU A 302 45.14 -4.02 -1.07
C LEU A 302 44.16 -4.57 -0.02
N LYS A 303 43.20 -3.76 0.44
CA LYS A 303 42.16 -4.21 1.37
C LYS A 303 41.33 -5.36 0.78
N GLY A 304 40.93 -5.25 -0.49
CA GLY A 304 40.18 -6.30 -1.18
C GLY A 304 40.94 -7.63 -1.23
N ASP A 305 42.19 -7.60 -1.67
CA ASP A 305 43.04 -8.79 -1.77
C ASP A 305 43.36 -9.38 -0.38
N ALA A 306 43.49 -8.53 0.63
CA ALA A 306 43.74 -8.93 2.01
C ALA A 306 42.54 -9.64 2.64
N VAL A 307 41.32 -9.17 2.36
CA VAL A 307 40.08 -9.82 2.83
C VAL A 307 39.97 -11.22 2.22
N ILE A 308 40.17 -11.35 0.90
CA ILE A 308 40.11 -12.65 0.21
C ILE A 308 41.17 -13.60 0.77
N LEU A 309 42.42 -13.13 0.95
CA LEU A 309 43.49 -13.93 1.52
C LEU A 309 43.20 -14.32 2.98
N SER A 310 42.66 -13.40 3.78
CA SER A 310 42.32 -13.66 5.19
C SER A 310 41.19 -14.69 5.33
N GLU A 311 40.16 -14.62 4.49
CA GLU A 311 39.05 -15.59 4.47
C GLU A 311 39.54 -16.98 4.04
N HIS A 312 40.45 -17.02 3.07
CA HIS A 312 41.08 -18.25 2.61
C HIS A 312 41.96 -18.91 3.67
N LEU A 313 42.80 -18.13 4.33
CA LEU A 313 43.63 -18.60 5.45
C LEU A 313 42.76 -19.07 6.62
N PHE A 314 41.65 -18.39 6.90
CA PHE A 314 40.71 -18.78 7.94
C PHE A 314 40.02 -20.12 7.64
N LYS A 315 39.55 -20.35 6.41
CA LYS A 315 38.99 -21.66 5.98
C LYS A 315 40.03 -22.77 6.09
N MET A 316 41.28 -22.50 5.67
CA MET A 316 42.37 -23.46 5.84
C MET A 316 42.63 -23.78 7.31
N GLN A 317 42.62 -22.78 8.19
CA GLN A 317 42.82 -22.95 9.64
C GLN A 317 41.77 -23.91 10.23
N VAL A 318 40.48 -23.67 9.95
CA VAL A 318 39.39 -24.50 10.49
C VAL A 318 39.48 -25.95 10.00
N ILE A 319 39.78 -26.17 8.72
CA ILE A 319 39.88 -27.52 8.16
C ILE A 319 41.11 -28.27 8.70
N VAL A 320 42.25 -27.59 8.85
CA VAL A 320 43.47 -28.17 9.44
C VAL A 320 43.24 -28.51 10.91
N GLU A 321 42.60 -27.64 11.70
CA GLU A 321 42.31 -27.92 13.11
C GLU A 321 41.31 -29.09 13.28
N ILE A 322 40.30 -29.22 12.42
CA ILE A 322 39.39 -30.37 12.43
C ILE A 322 40.13 -31.66 12.06
N HIS A 323 41.03 -31.59 11.06
CA HIS A 323 41.88 -32.71 10.66
C HIS A 323 42.82 -33.14 11.81
N GLU A 324 43.57 -32.22 12.40
CA GLU A 324 44.48 -32.45 13.53
C GLU A 324 43.76 -33.07 14.75
N ASN A 325 42.54 -32.62 15.07
CA ASN A 325 41.74 -33.16 16.18
C ASN A 325 41.08 -34.52 15.89
N SER A 326 41.03 -34.96 14.62
CA SER A 326 40.40 -36.21 14.19
C SER A 326 41.38 -37.38 14.00
N VAL A 327 42.69 -37.12 14.09
CA VAL A 327 43.75 -38.13 14.03
C VAL A 327 43.98 -38.74 15.42
N VAL A 328 43.82 -40.06 15.55
CA VAL A 328 44.05 -40.80 16.80
C VAL A 328 45.55 -41.06 16.99
N GLU A 329 46.07 -40.91 18.22
CA GLU A 329 47.47 -41.19 18.58
C GLU A 329 47.92 -42.58 18.08
N GLY A 330 48.83 -42.60 17.11
CA GLY A 330 49.50 -43.82 16.64
C GLY A 330 49.52 -44.06 15.13
N GLU A 331 48.73 -43.33 14.34
CA GLU A 331 48.83 -43.36 12.87
C GLU A 331 49.79 -42.27 12.36
N SER A 332 50.77 -42.66 11.53
CA SER A 332 51.67 -41.71 10.88
C SER A 332 50.86 -40.84 9.93
N VAL A 333 50.77 -39.54 10.22
CA VAL A 333 50.25 -38.51 9.31
C VAL A 333 51.05 -38.63 8.00
N PRO A 334 50.40 -38.84 6.84
CA PRO A 334 51.10 -38.80 5.56
C PRO A 334 51.84 -37.46 5.42
N ASP A 335 52.97 -37.43 4.70
CA ASP A 335 53.84 -36.26 4.41
C ASP A 335 53.13 -35.00 3.79
N LEU A 336 51.79 -34.94 3.79
CA LEU A 336 50.98 -33.84 3.29
C LEU A 336 50.95 -32.58 4.18
N ILE A 337 51.34 -32.66 5.47
CA ILE A 337 51.40 -31.49 6.37
C ILE A 337 52.86 -31.03 6.53
N SER A 338 53.34 -30.25 5.56
CA SER A 338 54.62 -29.51 5.69
C SER A 338 54.52 -28.38 6.74
N GLU A 339 55.64 -27.85 7.24
CA GLU A 339 55.69 -26.73 8.24
C GLU A 339 54.75 -25.54 7.90
N GLY A 340 54.48 -25.30 6.62
CA GLY A 340 53.60 -24.22 6.16
C GLY A 340 52.09 -24.45 6.31
N ASN A 341 51.66 -25.66 6.71
CA ASN A 341 50.25 -26.07 6.80
C ASN A 341 49.78 -26.34 8.24
N GLN A 342 50.57 -25.95 9.24
CA GLN A 342 50.18 -26.04 10.65
C GLN A 342 49.26 -24.87 11.03
N SER A 343 48.32 -25.09 11.95
CA SER A 343 47.39 -24.03 12.37
C SER A 343 48.13 -22.75 12.81
N ASP A 344 49.21 -22.89 13.60
CA ASP A 344 50.01 -21.76 14.10
C ASP A 344 50.65 -20.90 13.00
N THR A 345 51.12 -21.51 11.89
CA THR A 345 51.73 -20.77 10.78
C THR A 345 50.68 -20.05 9.92
N ILE A 346 49.47 -20.59 9.83
CA ILE A 346 48.32 -19.95 9.16
C ILE A 346 47.82 -18.74 9.98
N ILE A 347 47.76 -18.87 11.31
CA ILE A 347 47.41 -17.78 12.24
C ILE A 347 48.43 -16.64 12.15
N ALA A 348 49.73 -16.95 12.14
CA ALA A 348 50.79 -15.95 12.00
C ALA A 348 50.71 -15.18 10.67
N ALA A 349 50.37 -15.87 9.58
CA ALA A 349 50.15 -15.25 8.28
C ALA A 349 48.91 -14.33 8.28
N GLY A 350 47.80 -14.76 8.89
CA GLY A 350 46.59 -13.94 9.03
C GLY A 350 46.80 -12.66 9.84
N ASN A 351 47.53 -12.76 10.97
CA ASN A 351 47.86 -11.60 11.80
C ASN A 351 48.73 -10.58 11.07
N SER A 352 49.71 -11.05 10.28
CA SER A 352 50.57 -10.18 9.47
C SER A 352 49.77 -9.41 8.40
N VAL A 353 48.79 -10.06 7.78
CA VAL A 353 47.87 -9.41 6.81
C VAL A 353 47.05 -8.31 7.49
N SER A 354 46.53 -8.55 8.70
CA SER A 354 45.74 -7.57 9.46
C SER A 354 46.55 -6.32 9.85
N GLU A 355 47.83 -6.48 10.20
CA GLU A 355 48.73 -5.36 10.54
C GLU A 355 48.95 -4.44 9.32
N TYR A 356 49.20 -5.03 8.14
CA TYR A 356 49.36 -4.26 6.89
C TYR A 356 48.08 -3.55 6.45
N ILE A 357 46.90 -4.17 6.63
CA ILE A 357 45.60 -3.51 6.37
C ILE A 357 45.43 -2.30 7.29
N SER A 358 45.76 -2.43 8.57
CA SER A 358 45.59 -1.36 9.55
C SER A 358 46.47 -0.13 9.22
N GLU A 359 47.73 -0.37 8.84
CA GLU A 359 48.63 0.68 8.34
C GLU A 359 48.08 1.32 7.06
N ALA A 360 47.58 0.50 6.13
CA ALA A 360 47.02 0.98 4.87
C ALA A 360 45.76 1.82 5.06
N LEU A 361 44.84 1.41 5.93
CA LEU A 361 43.61 2.16 6.24
C LEU A 361 43.91 3.54 6.83
N LEU A 362 44.89 3.63 7.73
CA LEU A 362 45.32 4.90 8.29
C LEU A 362 45.88 5.84 7.21
N ALA A 363 46.70 5.31 6.31
CA ALA A 363 47.30 6.08 5.22
C ALA A 363 46.27 6.48 4.15
N VAL A 364 45.32 5.61 3.79
CA VAL A 364 44.20 5.93 2.89
C VAL A 364 43.30 7.00 3.50
N GLN A 365 42.98 6.92 4.79
CA GLN A 365 42.15 7.93 5.45
C GLN A 365 42.86 9.30 5.47
N LYS A 366 44.15 9.33 5.81
CA LYS A 366 44.96 10.56 5.70
C LYS A 366 45.01 11.09 4.28
N ALA A 367 45.12 10.22 3.28
CA ALA A 367 45.14 10.61 1.87
C ALA A 367 43.81 11.21 1.42
N ARG A 368 42.67 10.67 1.89
CA ARG A 368 41.32 11.24 1.64
C ARG A 368 41.17 12.63 2.23
N ASP A 369 41.58 12.81 3.49
CA ASP A 369 41.52 14.10 4.15
C ASP A 369 42.42 15.14 3.43
N GLN A 370 43.59 14.71 2.97
CA GLN A 370 44.50 15.56 2.19
C GLN A 370 43.98 15.86 0.77
N LEU A 371 43.28 14.93 0.12
CA LEU A 371 42.73 15.11 -1.21
C LEU A 371 41.70 16.25 -1.24
N VAL A 372 40.85 16.34 -0.22
CA VAL A 372 39.87 17.44 -0.06
C VAL A 372 40.59 18.79 0.01
N LEU A 373 41.62 18.90 0.85
CA LEU A 373 42.41 20.12 1.00
C LEU A 373 43.17 20.49 -0.30
N VAL A 374 43.68 19.49 -1.03
CA VAL A 374 44.39 19.71 -2.30
C VAL A 374 43.42 20.17 -3.39
N ASP A 375 42.21 19.61 -3.46
CA ASP A 375 41.18 20.01 -4.42
C ASP A 375 40.70 21.45 -4.18
N GLU A 376 40.52 21.85 -2.91
CA GLU A 376 40.23 23.24 -2.52
C GLU A 376 41.35 24.19 -2.97
N GLN A 377 42.61 23.84 -2.72
CA GLN A 377 43.76 24.66 -3.13
C GLN A 377 43.90 24.76 -4.65
N ILE A 378 43.64 23.67 -5.40
CA ILE A 378 43.65 23.70 -6.87
C ILE A 378 42.60 24.67 -7.38
N ALA A 379 41.39 24.62 -6.84
CA ALA A 379 40.30 25.51 -7.23
C ALA A 379 40.63 26.98 -6.92
N GLU A 380 41.18 27.27 -5.74
CA GLU A 380 41.61 28.62 -5.34
C GLU A 380 42.66 29.19 -6.30
N TYR A 381 43.73 28.45 -6.58
CA TYR A 381 44.81 28.92 -7.46
C TYR A 381 44.39 29.00 -8.94
N GLU A 382 43.45 28.18 -9.39
CA GLU A 382 42.89 28.27 -10.74
C GLU A 382 41.98 29.48 -10.91
N ALA A 383 41.15 29.78 -9.91
CA ALA A 383 40.33 30.99 -9.89
C ALA A 383 41.20 32.25 -9.91
N ALA A 384 42.20 32.33 -9.02
CA ALA A 384 43.13 33.46 -8.97
C ALA A 384 43.93 33.63 -10.27
N ARG A 385 44.34 32.53 -10.91
CA ARG A 385 45.05 32.57 -12.20
C ARG A 385 44.17 33.04 -13.34
N LYS A 386 42.90 32.60 -13.38
CA LYS A 386 41.94 32.97 -14.42
C LYS A 386 41.56 34.45 -14.31
N GLU A 387 41.36 34.94 -13.09
CA GLU A 387 41.13 36.36 -12.80
C GLU A 387 42.31 37.25 -13.26
N GLU A 388 43.55 36.83 -12.97
CA GLU A 388 44.74 37.54 -13.43
C GLU A 388 44.96 37.44 -14.95
N ALA A 389 44.59 36.33 -15.60
CA ALA A 389 44.70 36.16 -17.04
C ALA A 389 43.66 37.00 -17.83
N ASP A 390 42.41 37.03 -17.36
CA ASP A 390 41.34 37.85 -17.96
C ASP A 390 41.64 39.36 -17.80
N SER A 391 42.21 39.75 -16.65
CA SER A 391 42.70 41.12 -16.40
C SER A 391 43.90 41.48 -17.29
N LEU A 392 44.79 40.53 -17.56
CA LEU A 392 45.96 40.75 -18.44
C LEU A 392 45.55 40.90 -19.91
N ALA A 393 44.56 40.12 -20.38
CA ALA A 393 44.08 40.16 -21.76
C ALA A 393 43.43 41.50 -22.10
N SER A 394 42.56 42.01 -21.23
CA SER A 394 41.89 43.30 -21.39
C SER A 394 42.87 44.49 -21.36
N LEU A 395 43.90 44.44 -20.50
CA LEU A 395 44.95 45.47 -20.48
C LEU A 395 45.84 45.46 -21.73
N LYS A 396 46.07 44.29 -22.35
CA LYS A 396 46.85 44.18 -23.60
C LYS A 396 46.08 44.72 -24.82
N GLU A 397 44.76 44.52 -24.88
CA GLU A 397 43.90 44.98 -26.00
C GLU A 397 43.79 46.52 -26.06
N ILE A 398 43.71 47.18 -24.91
CA ILE A 398 43.75 48.66 -24.79
C ILE A 398 45.12 49.21 -25.20
N GLN A 399 46.20 48.53 -24.81
CA GLN A 399 47.57 48.91 -25.19
C GLN A 399 47.82 48.77 -26.70
N GLU A 400 47.31 47.71 -27.34
CA GLU A 400 47.41 47.52 -28.79
C GLU A 400 46.66 48.61 -29.56
N SER A 401 45.45 48.97 -29.13
CA SER A 401 44.67 50.06 -29.74
C SER A 401 45.37 51.43 -29.65
N ALA A 402 46.01 51.73 -28.52
CA ALA A 402 46.83 52.94 -28.35
C ALA A 402 48.11 52.92 -29.22
N LEU A 403 48.72 51.74 -29.41
CA LEU A 403 49.87 51.55 -30.30
C LEU A 403 49.49 51.75 -31.77
N HIS A 404 48.33 51.24 -32.20
CA HIS A 404 47.77 51.46 -33.54
C HIS A 404 47.46 52.94 -33.81
N ALA A 405 46.95 53.68 -32.82
CA ALA A 405 46.76 55.12 -32.94
C ALA A 405 48.09 55.89 -33.13
N LYS A 406 49.16 55.47 -32.45
CA LYS A 406 50.52 56.05 -32.59
C LYS A 406 51.14 55.77 -33.96
N GLN A 407 50.94 54.57 -34.51
CA GLN A 407 51.36 54.21 -35.88
C GLN A 407 50.54 54.94 -36.95
N TRP A 408 49.25 55.20 -36.67
CA TRP A 408 48.39 56.03 -37.51
C TRP A 408 48.86 57.49 -37.53
N GLU A 409 49.23 58.07 -36.38
CA GLU A 409 49.80 59.43 -36.33
C GLU A 409 51.09 59.59 -37.16
N SER A 410 51.92 58.54 -37.30
CA SER A 410 53.07 58.58 -38.19
C SER A 410 52.69 58.59 -39.68
N THR A 411 51.68 57.80 -40.07
CA THR A 411 51.20 57.75 -41.47
C THR A 411 50.47 59.04 -41.88
N LEU A 412 49.83 59.74 -40.93
CA LEU A 412 49.18 61.04 -41.20
C LEU A 412 50.14 62.14 -41.63
N LYS A 413 51.42 62.08 -41.24
CA LYS A 413 52.43 63.07 -41.64
C LYS A 413 52.78 62.99 -43.12
N GLU A 414 52.62 61.83 -43.74
CA GLU A 414 52.98 61.54 -45.13
C GLU A 414 51.79 61.71 -46.10
N MET A 415 50.56 61.87 -45.60
CA MET A 415 49.35 62.02 -46.43
C MET A 415 49.23 63.40 -47.07
N SER A 416 48.75 63.44 -48.32
CA SER A 416 48.35 64.69 -48.99
C SER A 416 47.09 65.31 -48.37
N ILE A 417 46.85 66.61 -48.59
CA ILE A 417 45.71 67.35 -48.01
C ILE A 417 44.37 66.72 -48.43
N GLN A 418 44.22 66.32 -49.70
CA GLN A 418 43.00 65.65 -50.20
C GLN A 418 42.78 64.28 -49.55
N GLN A 419 43.85 63.48 -49.37
CA GLN A 419 43.77 62.19 -48.69
C GLN A 419 43.44 62.33 -47.20
N LEU A 420 43.97 63.36 -46.52
CA LEU A 420 43.69 63.63 -45.12
C LEU A 420 42.23 64.05 -44.88
N VAL A 421 41.70 64.94 -45.73
CA VAL A 421 40.29 65.37 -45.69
C VAL A 421 39.35 64.20 -46.01
N GLN A 422 39.69 63.35 -46.99
CA GLN A 422 38.90 62.17 -47.33
C GLN A 422 38.94 61.11 -46.20
N SER A 423 40.09 60.91 -45.57
CA SER A 423 40.26 60.05 -44.39
C SER A 423 39.44 60.55 -43.21
N PHE A 424 39.39 61.86 -42.98
CA PHE A 424 38.55 62.48 -41.94
C PHE A 424 37.05 62.30 -42.20
N LYS A 425 36.58 62.51 -43.45
CA LYS A 425 35.18 62.27 -43.82
C LYS A 425 34.79 60.80 -43.68
N LYS A 426 35.65 59.88 -44.14
CA LYS A 426 35.41 58.43 -44.05
C LYS A 426 35.37 57.92 -42.61
N SER A 427 36.25 58.43 -41.72
CA SER A 427 36.19 58.07 -40.30
C SER A 427 34.97 58.67 -39.59
N SER A 428 34.53 59.87 -39.99
CA SER A 428 33.28 60.49 -39.50
C SER A 428 32.03 59.69 -39.89
N GLU A 429 31.90 59.31 -41.17
CA GLU A 429 30.77 58.48 -41.66
C GLU A 429 30.72 57.13 -40.93
N LYS A 430 31.87 56.47 -40.80
CA LYS A 430 31.96 55.17 -40.14
C LYS A 430 31.74 55.25 -38.62
N LEU A 431 32.12 56.36 -37.98
CA LEU A 431 31.77 56.62 -36.57
C LEU A 431 30.25 56.76 -36.41
N ARG A 432 29.58 57.43 -37.35
CA ARG A 432 28.13 57.54 -37.35
C ARG A 432 27.44 56.19 -37.53
N GLU A 433 27.92 55.35 -38.43
CA GLU A 433 27.41 53.97 -38.61
C GLU A 433 27.63 53.09 -37.36
N ASN A 434 28.82 53.16 -36.77
CA ASN A 434 29.14 52.45 -35.54
C ASN A 434 28.28 52.94 -34.36
N SER A 435 27.98 54.23 -34.27
CA SER A 435 27.12 54.77 -33.19
C SER A 435 25.70 54.20 -33.22
N ILE A 436 25.11 54.02 -34.41
CA ILE A 436 23.79 53.38 -34.59
C ILE A 436 23.85 51.90 -34.20
N THR A 437 24.94 51.23 -34.56
CA THR A 437 25.17 49.82 -34.25
C THR A 437 25.37 49.61 -32.74
N LEU A 438 26.16 50.46 -32.08
CA LEU A 438 26.37 50.47 -30.63
C LEU A 438 25.06 50.68 -29.88
N GLN A 439 24.18 51.55 -30.35
CA GLN A 439 22.87 51.74 -29.72
C GLN A 439 22.02 50.46 -29.75
N LYS A 440 22.07 49.68 -30.84
CA LYS A 440 21.41 48.36 -30.91
C LYS A 440 21.99 47.36 -29.91
N PHE A 441 23.32 47.34 -29.74
CA PHE A 441 23.97 46.50 -28.73
C PHE A 441 23.61 46.94 -27.31
N ARG A 442 23.54 48.25 -27.03
CA ARG A 442 23.10 48.81 -25.75
C ARG A 442 21.66 48.41 -25.39
N ASP A 443 20.74 48.48 -26.36
CA ASP A 443 19.35 48.07 -26.17
C ASP A 443 19.23 46.55 -25.96
N LYS A 444 20.01 45.76 -26.71
CA LYS A 444 20.06 44.30 -26.56
C LYS A 444 20.65 43.87 -25.21
N PHE A 445 21.68 44.56 -24.73
CA PHE A 445 22.26 44.37 -23.40
C PHE A 445 21.20 44.63 -22.30
N LYS A 446 20.51 45.79 -22.33
CA LYS A 446 19.43 46.12 -21.38
C LYS A 446 18.31 45.08 -21.39
N LYS A 447 17.86 44.64 -22.58
CA LYS A 447 16.81 43.62 -22.70
C LYS A 447 17.23 42.28 -22.09
N THR A 448 18.46 41.86 -22.34
CA THR A 448 18.97 40.58 -21.82
C THR A 448 19.19 40.66 -20.30
N GLN A 449 19.64 41.81 -19.80
CA GLN A 449 19.75 42.10 -18.36
C GLN A 449 18.38 42.02 -17.65
N MET A 450 17.32 42.59 -18.23
CA MET A 450 15.96 42.42 -17.71
C MET A 450 15.51 40.95 -17.68
N GLY A 451 15.85 40.17 -18.71
CA GLY A 451 15.57 38.74 -18.75
C GLY A 451 16.28 37.93 -17.65
N VAL A 452 17.49 38.32 -17.25
CA VAL A 452 18.19 37.73 -16.10
C VAL A 452 17.43 38.02 -14.80
N GLU A 453 16.98 39.25 -14.59
CA GLU A 453 16.22 39.63 -13.39
C GLU A 453 14.86 38.93 -13.31
N GLU A 454 14.14 38.79 -14.43
CA GLU A 454 12.92 37.98 -14.48
C GLU A 454 13.16 36.50 -14.14
N ALA A 455 14.25 35.91 -14.65
CA ALA A 455 14.60 34.52 -14.38
C ALA A 455 14.99 34.31 -12.91
N LYS A 456 15.72 35.26 -12.30
CA LYS A 456 16.02 35.27 -10.85
C LYS A 456 14.75 35.36 -10.02
N GLN A 457 13.82 36.24 -10.39
CA GLN A 457 12.53 36.36 -9.71
C GLN A 457 11.73 35.04 -9.77
N LYS A 458 11.62 34.41 -10.94
CA LYS A 458 10.93 33.13 -11.11
C LYS A 458 11.54 32.01 -10.26
N LEU A 459 12.87 31.97 -10.13
CA LEU A 459 13.57 31.05 -9.23
C LEU A 459 13.27 31.36 -7.75
N GLY A 460 13.18 32.64 -7.39
CA GLY A 460 12.85 33.12 -6.05
C GLY A 460 11.43 32.82 -5.56
N TYR A 461 10.45 32.70 -6.47
CA TYR A 461 9.04 32.42 -6.14
C TYR A 461 8.73 30.96 -5.81
N LEU A 462 9.64 30.02 -6.08
CA LEU A 462 9.44 28.59 -5.81
C LEU A 462 9.60 28.28 -4.32
N LYS A 463 8.50 28.46 -3.56
CA LYS A 463 8.44 28.22 -2.11
C LYS A 463 8.31 26.73 -1.76
N ASP A 464 9.12 26.30 -0.79
CA ASP A 464 9.08 24.96 -0.17
C ASP A 464 7.69 24.66 0.48
N PRO A 465 7.23 23.39 0.51
CA PRO A 465 5.93 23.06 1.10
C PRO A 465 5.83 23.38 2.58
N LEU A 466 6.89 23.11 3.37
CA LEU A 466 6.91 23.38 4.80
C LEU A 466 6.99 24.88 5.08
N LEU A 467 7.56 25.64 4.15
CA LEU A 467 7.55 27.09 4.20
C LEU A 467 6.16 27.67 3.93
N ARG A 468 5.35 27.12 3.00
CA ARG A 468 3.99 27.65 2.72
C ARG A 468 3.06 27.60 3.93
N LEU A 469 3.24 26.60 4.79
CA LEU A 469 2.41 26.40 5.97
C LEU A 469 2.57 27.52 7.02
N ILE A 470 3.61 28.35 6.91
CA ILE A 470 3.96 29.33 7.96
C ILE A 470 4.22 30.72 7.37
N GLN A 471 3.26 31.18 6.58
CA GLN A 471 3.38 32.40 5.78
C GLN A 471 3.61 33.69 6.60
N HIS A 472 3.25 33.69 7.88
CA HIS A 472 3.42 34.80 8.82
C HIS A 472 4.86 34.97 9.34
N GLU A 473 5.60 33.88 9.57
CA GLU A 473 7.02 33.93 10.01
C GLU A 473 7.89 34.73 9.01
N PHE A 474 7.52 34.73 7.72
CA PHE A 474 8.27 35.43 6.67
C PHE A 474 8.20 36.94 6.72
N LEU A 475 7.08 37.50 7.14
CA LEU A 475 6.89 38.95 7.16
C LEU A 475 7.72 39.58 8.29
N GLU A 476 7.82 38.90 9.43
CA GLU A 476 8.64 39.33 10.56
C GLU A 476 10.14 39.21 10.26
N GLU A 477 10.59 38.09 9.70
CA GLU A 477 12.00 37.88 9.31
C GLU A 477 12.47 38.91 8.27
N LYS A 478 11.65 39.18 7.24
CA LYS A 478 11.92 40.22 6.24
C LYS A 478 12.11 41.59 6.89
N GLN A 479 11.27 41.93 7.87
CA GLN A 479 11.39 43.18 8.61
C GLN A 479 12.65 43.21 9.50
N ASN A 480 13.05 42.09 10.10
CA ASN A 480 14.26 42.01 10.91
C ASN A 480 15.54 42.18 10.09
N ILE A 481 15.61 41.57 8.90
CA ILE A 481 16.74 41.75 7.97
C ILE A 481 16.83 43.21 7.51
N LEU A 482 15.69 43.84 7.17
CA LEU A 482 15.64 45.26 6.83
C LEU A 482 16.11 46.14 8.00
N LYS A 483 15.62 45.92 9.22
CA LYS A 483 16.06 46.65 10.43
C LYS A 483 17.58 46.55 10.64
N LYS A 484 18.16 45.36 10.47
CA LYS A 484 19.63 45.14 10.57
C LYS A 484 20.40 45.91 9.50
N LEU A 485 19.95 45.90 8.24
CA LEU A 485 20.59 46.63 7.14
C LEU A 485 20.55 48.15 7.32
N PHE A 486 19.39 48.72 7.67
CA PHE A 486 19.26 50.16 7.92
C PHE A 486 20.12 50.62 9.11
N LYS A 487 20.19 49.82 10.19
CA LYS A 487 21.06 50.07 11.34
C LYS A 487 22.55 50.02 10.97
N LEU A 488 22.96 49.08 10.11
CA LEU A 488 24.35 48.98 9.63
C LEU A 488 24.74 50.17 8.73
N ALA A 489 23.83 50.63 7.89
CA ALA A 489 24.04 51.77 6.98
C ALA A 489 24.01 53.14 7.68
N GLY A 490 23.57 53.20 8.95
CA GLY A 490 23.42 54.46 9.70
C GLY A 490 22.21 55.30 9.26
N LEU A 491 21.18 54.66 8.68
CA LEU A 491 19.98 55.32 8.15
C LEU A 491 18.77 55.04 9.05
N ASN A 492 17.86 56.02 9.15
CA ASN A 492 16.58 55.86 9.87
C ASN A 492 15.62 54.96 9.08
N LEU A 493 14.85 54.12 9.78
CA LEU A 493 13.86 53.23 9.16
C LEU A 493 12.69 54.08 8.59
N PRO A 494 12.23 53.88 7.34
CA PRO A 494 11.09 54.61 6.78
C PRO A 494 9.80 54.39 7.59
N GLU A 495 9.00 55.45 7.82
CA GLU A 495 7.76 55.41 8.64
C GLU A 495 6.71 54.39 8.15
N GLU A 496 6.71 54.03 6.87
CA GLU A 496 5.79 53.05 6.28
C GLU A 496 6.08 51.61 6.75
N LEU A 497 7.34 51.29 7.09
CA LEU A 497 7.75 49.97 7.58
C LEU A 497 7.52 49.80 9.09
N THR A 498 7.41 50.90 9.84
CA THR A 498 7.05 50.92 11.27
C THR A 498 5.54 50.86 11.50
N ARG A 499 4.69 51.34 10.57
CA ARG A 499 3.22 51.22 10.68
C ARG A 499 2.67 49.83 10.34
N ALA A 500 3.44 48.99 9.64
CA ALA A 500 3.02 47.64 9.27
C ALA A 500 3.09 46.62 10.43
N SER A 501 3.58 47.02 11.61
CA SER A 501 3.41 46.24 12.85
C SER A 501 2.05 46.56 13.46
N PHE A 502 1.21 45.54 13.64
CA PHE A 502 -0.14 45.56 14.23
C PHE A 502 -1.31 45.99 13.33
N ARG A 503 -1.74 45.07 12.45
CA ARG A 503 -3.16 44.70 12.36
C ARG A 503 -3.27 43.20 12.56
N SER A 504 -3.34 42.79 13.83
CA SER A 504 -3.91 41.50 14.18
C SER A 504 -5.41 41.57 13.88
N GLU A 505 -5.86 40.94 12.79
CA GLU A 505 -7.26 40.52 12.74
C GLU A 505 -7.46 39.50 13.85
N SER A 506 -8.24 39.91 14.84
CA SER A 506 -8.92 39.12 15.87
C SER A 506 -8.43 37.68 16.06
N SER A 507 -7.61 37.52 17.10
CA SER A 507 -7.59 36.32 17.92
C SER A 507 -9.01 35.97 18.39
N THR A 508 -9.66 35.04 17.69
CA THR A 508 -10.68 34.14 18.27
C THR A 508 -10.65 32.72 17.67
N ALA A 509 -9.81 32.43 16.67
CA ALA A 509 -9.66 31.08 16.11
C ALA A 509 -8.30 30.42 16.42
N ALA A 510 -7.27 31.19 16.78
CA ALA A 510 -5.92 30.69 17.01
C ALA A 510 -5.69 30.15 18.45
N ASP A 511 -6.48 30.57 19.44
CA ASP A 511 -6.36 30.13 20.83
C ASP A 511 -7.10 28.82 21.17
N LYS A 512 -7.63 28.11 20.17
CA LYS A 512 -8.15 26.73 20.35
C LYS A 512 -7.30 25.63 19.71
N VAL A 513 -6.16 25.97 19.11
CA VAL A 513 -5.28 24.99 18.43
C VAL A 513 -3.92 24.85 19.14
N ASN A 514 -3.79 25.36 20.37
CA ASN A 514 -2.59 25.15 21.17
C ASN A 514 -2.66 23.84 21.97
N LYS A 515 -2.60 22.70 21.25
CA LYS A 515 -2.03 21.41 21.69
C LYS A 515 -1.58 20.66 20.42
N ASN A 516 -0.26 20.52 20.23
CA ASN A 516 0.44 19.62 19.28
C ASN A 516 -0.34 19.17 18.04
N PRO A 517 -0.02 19.65 16.82
CA PRO A 517 -0.49 18.98 15.59
C PRO A 517 0.26 17.67 15.32
N LEU A 518 1.18 17.27 16.20
CA LEU A 518 2.02 16.10 16.03
C LEU A 518 1.69 15.06 17.11
N ILE A 519 1.07 14.00 16.60
CA ILE A 519 1.19 12.61 17.06
C ILE A 519 0.45 12.28 18.38
N LYS A 520 -0.68 11.58 18.21
CA LYS A 520 -1.25 10.64 19.17
C LYS A 520 -1.55 9.35 18.42
N TYR A 521 -0.83 8.28 18.73
CA TYR A 521 -1.06 6.95 18.16
C TYR A 521 -2.20 6.27 18.91
N SER A 522 -3.27 5.90 18.22
CA SER A 522 -4.31 5.06 18.82
C SER A 522 -5.26 4.32 17.85
N ASN A 523 -5.17 4.44 16.51
CA ASN A 523 -6.08 3.69 15.61
C ASN A 523 -5.50 3.49 14.19
N ASN A 524 -5.72 2.33 13.57
CA ASN A 524 -5.25 2.00 12.21
C ASN A 524 -5.69 3.01 11.13
N ASN A 525 -6.91 3.56 11.23
CA ASN A 525 -7.40 4.60 10.29
C ASN A 525 -6.60 5.92 10.36
N THR A 526 -6.00 6.22 11.52
CA THR A 526 -5.20 7.44 11.70
C THR A 526 -3.81 7.30 11.08
N LEU A 527 -3.20 6.12 11.13
CA LEU A 527 -1.87 5.85 10.58
C LEU A 527 -1.86 5.98 9.05
N THR A 528 -2.81 5.35 8.36
CA THR A 528 -2.96 5.45 6.90
C THR A 528 -3.11 6.90 6.45
N SER A 529 -3.91 7.70 7.17
CA SER A 529 -4.10 9.12 6.85
C SER A 529 -2.82 9.95 7.04
N GLN A 530 -2.02 9.65 8.06
CA GLN A 530 -0.73 10.29 8.34
C GLN A 530 0.31 9.92 7.27
N THR A 531 0.39 8.65 6.89
CA THR A 531 1.26 8.17 5.81
C THR A 531 0.92 8.82 4.46
N VAL A 532 -0.37 9.04 4.16
CA VAL A 532 -0.83 9.80 2.97
C VAL A 532 -0.37 11.25 3.02
N GLN A 533 -0.56 11.94 4.15
CA GLN A 533 -0.09 13.33 4.31
C GLN A 533 1.42 13.43 4.13
N TYR A 534 2.15 12.46 4.68
CA TYR A 534 3.59 12.38 4.54
C TYR A 534 4.04 12.16 3.09
N GLN A 535 3.43 11.20 2.39
CA GLN A 535 3.67 10.97 0.97
C GLN A 535 3.42 12.23 0.12
N ASN A 536 2.37 12.98 0.43
CA ASN A 536 2.03 14.23 -0.25
C ASN A 536 3.07 15.33 0.01
N LEU A 537 3.57 15.46 1.23
CA LEU A 537 4.65 16.40 1.58
C LEU A 537 5.93 16.06 0.82
N LEU A 538 6.36 14.79 0.82
CA LEU A 538 7.52 14.32 0.06
C LEU A 538 7.35 14.58 -1.44
N SER A 539 6.19 14.23 -2.00
CA SER A 539 5.89 14.42 -3.43
C SER A 539 5.94 15.90 -3.83
N THR A 540 5.40 16.77 -2.99
CA THR A 540 5.42 18.21 -3.23
C THR A 540 6.84 18.77 -3.14
N ARG A 541 7.64 18.32 -2.17
CA ARG A 541 9.06 18.70 -2.03
C ARG A 541 9.89 18.27 -3.22
N ILE A 542 9.78 17.02 -3.65
CA ILE A 542 10.45 16.48 -4.84
C ILE A 542 10.11 17.33 -6.06
N ARG A 543 8.81 17.60 -6.30
CA ARG A 543 8.35 18.42 -7.42
C ARG A 543 8.94 19.84 -7.39
N ILE A 544 9.01 20.46 -6.21
CA ILE A 544 9.58 21.80 -6.07
C ILE A 544 11.09 21.79 -6.32
N ILE A 545 11.82 20.80 -5.81
CA ILE A 545 13.26 20.64 -6.05
C ILE A 545 13.52 20.47 -7.56
N GLU A 546 12.74 19.64 -8.25
CA GLU A 546 12.87 19.42 -9.69
C GLU A 546 12.56 20.71 -10.48
N GLU A 547 11.50 21.44 -10.12
CA GLU A 547 11.18 22.72 -10.75
C GLU A 547 12.24 23.80 -10.45
N GLN A 548 12.82 23.82 -9.23
CA GLN A 548 13.93 24.70 -8.88
C GLN A 548 15.17 24.40 -9.72
N GLN A 549 15.52 23.13 -9.91
CA GLN A 549 16.62 22.73 -10.80
C GLN A 549 16.36 23.21 -12.24
N LYS A 550 15.15 23.00 -12.75
CA LYS A 550 14.75 23.44 -14.09
C LYS A 550 14.85 24.96 -14.28
N GLN A 551 14.39 25.75 -13.30
CA GLN A 551 14.49 27.21 -13.36
C GLN A 551 15.94 27.69 -13.19
N ARG A 552 16.76 27.01 -12.38
CA ARG A 552 18.21 27.29 -12.27
C ARG A 552 18.92 27.07 -13.61
N THR A 553 18.61 25.99 -14.33
CA THR A 553 19.17 25.74 -15.67
C THR A 553 18.74 26.82 -16.66
N LYS A 554 17.49 27.27 -16.62
CA LYS A 554 17.02 28.40 -17.44
C LYS A 554 17.79 29.68 -17.12
N LEU A 555 17.97 30.01 -15.84
CA LEU A 555 18.73 31.18 -15.41
C LEU A 555 20.19 31.12 -15.91
N LEU A 556 20.84 29.96 -15.79
CA LEU A 556 22.20 29.74 -16.29
C LEU A 556 22.28 30.01 -17.80
N ASN A 557 21.31 29.54 -18.59
CA ASN A 557 21.29 29.77 -20.04
C ASN A 557 21.10 31.25 -20.39
N VAL A 558 20.24 31.97 -19.67
CA VAL A 558 20.04 33.42 -19.89
C VAL A 558 21.30 34.21 -19.53
N ILE A 559 21.97 33.87 -18.42
CA ILE A 559 23.22 34.52 -18.00
C ILE A 559 24.37 34.22 -18.98
N LYS A 560 24.46 32.99 -19.52
CA LYS A 560 25.42 32.66 -20.59
C LYS A 560 25.18 33.49 -21.85
N SER A 561 23.91 33.65 -22.24
CA SER A 561 23.53 34.50 -23.37
C SER A 561 23.90 35.97 -23.13
N LEU A 562 23.72 36.46 -21.91
CA LEU A 562 24.16 37.81 -21.51
C LEU A 562 25.67 37.97 -21.60
N ASN A 563 26.47 37.02 -21.09
CA ASN A 563 27.93 37.07 -21.18
C ASN A 563 28.40 37.16 -22.64
N GLN A 564 27.81 36.35 -23.53
CA GLN A 564 28.12 36.37 -24.96
C GLN A 564 27.76 37.72 -25.61
N HIS A 565 26.65 38.34 -25.22
CA HIS A 565 26.28 39.68 -25.71
C HIS A 565 27.21 40.77 -25.19
N VAL A 566 27.69 40.67 -23.94
CA VAL A 566 28.68 41.60 -23.38
C VAL A 566 30.00 41.49 -24.12
N GLU A 567 30.48 40.27 -24.43
CA GLU A 567 31.69 40.05 -25.24
C GLU A 567 31.58 40.71 -26.62
N GLN A 568 30.46 40.51 -27.31
CA GLN A 568 30.21 41.16 -28.61
C GLN A 568 30.13 42.68 -28.50
N TYR A 569 29.57 43.19 -27.40
CA TYR A 569 29.42 44.62 -27.18
C TYR A 569 30.77 45.31 -26.91
N VAL A 570 31.63 44.70 -26.09
CA VAL A 570 32.99 45.17 -25.82
C VAL A 570 33.81 45.23 -27.11
N VAL A 571 33.77 44.20 -27.96
CA VAL A 571 34.47 44.21 -29.26
C VAL A 571 34.05 45.39 -30.14
N MET A 572 32.73 45.63 -30.28
CA MET A 572 32.21 46.75 -31.07
C MET A 572 32.59 48.12 -30.48
N LEU A 573 32.66 48.23 -29.15
CA LEU A 573 33.13 49.45 -28.48
C LEU A 573 34.62 49.67 -28.72
N SER A 574 35.45 48.64 -28.63
CA SER A 574 36.88 48.70 -28.93
C SER A 574 37.15 49.14 -30.37
N GLU A 575 36.44 48.57 -31.35
CA GLU A 575 36.52 49.00 -32.76
C GLU A 575 36.11 50.47 -32.96
N THR A 576 35.09 50.93 -32.20
CA THR A 576 34.63 52.32 -32.27
C THR A 576 35.59 53.28 -31.60
N LEU A 577 36.21 52.87 -30.48
CA LEU A 577 37.26 53.62 -29.79
C LEU A 577 38.47 53.83 -30.70
N GLU A 578 38.93 52.77 -31.38
CA GLU A 578 40.03 52.85 -32.33
C GLU A 578 39.71 53.85 -33.47
N LEU A 579 38.48 53.79 -34.00
CA LEU A 579 38.00 54.70 -35.05
C LEU A 579 37.90 56.16 -34.55
N ALA A 580 37.46 56.37 -33.30
CA ALA A 580 37.38 57.69 -32.66
C ALA A 580 38.78 58.30 -32.45
N MET A 581 39.74 57.50 -32.00
CA MET A 581 41.14 57.90 -31.88
C MET A 581 41.74 58.30 -33.23
N LYS A 582 41.46 57.54 -34.31
CA LYS A 582 41.87 57.90 -35.67
C LYS A 582 41.22 59.19 -36.16
N HIS A 583 39.93 59.40 -35.89
CA HIS A 583 39.20 60.61 -36.26
C HIS A 583 39.74 61.85 -35.51
N HIS A 584 40.02 61.72 -34.22
CA HIS A 584 40.65 62.76 -33.40
C HIS A 584 42.07 63.10 -33.87
N ALA A 585 42.88 62.09 -34.20
CA ALA A 585 44.22 62.27 -34.76
C ALA A 585 44.18 63.01 -36.12
N ASN A 586 43.24 62.64 -37.01
CA ASN A 586 43.01 63.34 -38.27
C ASN A 586 42.65 64.82 -38.03
N ALA A 587 41.74 65.11 -37.09
CA ALA A 587 41.33 66.47 -36.73
C ALA A 587 42.50 67.31 -36.19
N LYS A 588 43.34 66.72 -35.34
CA LYS A 588 44.52 67.34 -34.74
C LYS A 588 45.57 67.69 -35.79
N GLU A 589 45.80 66.81 -36.77
CA GLU A 589 46.73 67.09 -37.88
C GLU A 589 46.18 68.13 -38.85
N ILE A 590 44.87 68.10 -39.18
CA ILE A 590 44.22 69.17 -39.96
C ILE A 590 44.36 70.52 -39.23
N LYS A 591 44.12 70.58 -37.92
CA LYS A 591 44.34 71.79 -37.11
C LYS A 591 45.78 72.30 -37.15
N LYS A 592 46.77 71.40 -37.09
CA LYS A 592 48.20 71.76 -37.22
C LYS A 592 48.52 72.32 -38.61
N ARG A 593 47.98 71.75 -39.69
CA ARG A 593 48.21 72.22 -41.06
C ARG A 593 47.48 73.52 -41.37
N MET A 594 46.30 73.74 -40.78
CA MET A 594 45.61 75.05 -40.78
C MET A 594 46.47 76.13 -40.10
N GLY A 595 47.03 75.85 -38.92
CA GLY A 595 47.91 76.78 -38.21
C GLY A 595 49.25 77.09 -38.93
N ARG A 596 49.63 76.26 -39.92
CA ARG A 596 50.80 76.47 -40.79
C ARG A 596 50.47 77.19 -42.11
N GLY A 597 49.21 77.59 -42.34
CA GLY A 597 48.78 78.30 -43.54
C GLY A 597 48.65 77.43 -44.80
N GLN A 598 48.59 76.10 -44.66
CA GLN A 598 48.58 75.14 -45.76
C GLN A 598 47.16 74.73 -46.23
N LEU A 599 46.10 75.30 -45.63
CA LEU A 599 44.69 75.03 -45.94
C LEU A 599 43.90 76.34 -46.00
N SER A 600 43.02 76.48 -46.99
CA SER A 600 42.17 77.66 -47.17
C SER A 600 40.86 77.53 -46.36
N SER A 601 40.24 78.64 -45.95
CA SER A 601 39.01 78.64 -45.13
C SER A 601 37.81 77.88 -45.74
N ASN A 602 37.83 77.62 -47.05
CA ASN A 602 36.77 76.89 -47.78
C ASN A 602 37.01 75.37 -47.88
N GLU A 603 38.15 74.87 -47.40
CA GLU A 603 38.54 73.45 -47.48
C GLU A 603 38.45 72.74 -46.12
N ILE A 604 37.93 73.42 -45.10
CA ILE A 604 37.78 72.91 -43.73
C ILE A 604 36.57 71.96 -43.68
N PRO A 605 36.76 70.68 -43.34
CA PRO A 605 35.63 69.77 -43.14
C PRO A 605 34.75 70.20 -41.96
N ASP A 606 33.43 70.07 -42.10
CA ASP A 606 32.49 70.28 -41.00
C ASP A 606 32.75 69.27 -39.86
N GLY A 607 32.56 69.69 -38.60
CA GLY A 607 32.68 68.82 -37.42
C GLY A 607 34.07 68.68 -36.79
N ILE A 608 35.10 69.41 -37.26
CA ILE A 608 36.46 69.37 -36.66
C ILE A 608 36.47 69.74 -35.17
N THR A 609 35.65 70.70 -34.75
CA THR A 609 35.59 71.14 -33.35
C THR A 609 35.09 70.02 -32.43
N GLU A 610 34.09 69.25 -32.87
CA GLU A 610 33.61 68.06 -32.16
C GLU A 610 34.65 66.94 -32.18
N ALA A 611 35.30 66.70 -33.32
CA ALA A 611 36.36 65.69 -33.44
C ALA A 611 37.59 65.95 -32.54
N LEU A 612 37.84 67.20 -32.18
CA LEU A 612 38.91 67.61 -31.26
C LEU A 612 38.52 67.50 -29.78
N SER A 613 37.24 67.29 -29.46
CA SER A 613 36.82 66.99 -28.09
C SER A 613 37.39 65.64 -27.64
N HIS A 614 37.72 65.53 -26.35
CA HIS A 614 38.15 64.24 -25.77
C HIS A 614 36.96 63.34 -25.44
N ASP A 615 35.73 63.87 -25.44
CA ASP A 615 34.51 63.16 -25.06
C ASP A 615 34.22 61.96 -25.97
N LEU A 616 34.56 62.06 -27.26
CA LEU A 616 34.43 60.97 -28.25
C LEU A 616 35.34 59.76 -27.98
N ILE A 617 36.37 59.91 -27.15
CA ILE A 617 37.32 58.85 -26.75
C ILE A 617 37.01 58.38 -25.33
N ILE A 618 36.80 59.32 -24.40
CA ILE A 618 36.54 59.03 -22.98
C ILE A 618 35.26 58.23 -22.79
N GLN A 619 34.19 58.51 -23.55
CA GLN A 619 32.90 57.84 -23.37
C GLN A 619 32.96 56.33 -23.68
N PRO A 620 33.47 55.88 -24.85
CA PRO A 620 33.70 54.46 -25.10
C PRO A 620 34.66 53.79 -24.11
N GLU A 621 35.75 54.45 -23.69
CA GLU A 621 36.70 53.91 -22.70
C GLU A 621 36.03 53.63 -21.34
N THR A 622 35.19 54.55 -20.89
CA THR A 622 34.45 54.40 -19.63
C THR A 622 33.43 53.25 -19.73
N GLU A 623 32.71 53.17 -20.86
CA GLU A 623 31.71 52.10 -21.09
C GLU A 623 32.35 50.71 -21.22
N ILE A 624 33.52 50.60 -21.86
CA ILE A 624 34.32 49.35 -21.90
C ILE A 624 34.71 48.91 -20.49
N THR A 625 35.21 49.84 -19.67
CA THR A 625 35.63 49.54 -18.29
C THR A 625 34.46 49.05 -17.43
N GLU A 626 33.29 49.70 -17.55
CA GLU A 626 32.07 49.29 -16.86
C GLU A 626 31.59 47.89 -17.30
N LEU A 627 31.59 47.62 -18.61
CA LEU A 627 31.17 46.33 -19.16
C LEU A 627 32.11 45.18 -18.82
N LEU A 628 33.43 45.43 -18.76
CA LEU A 628 34.41 44.42 -18.33
C LEU A 628 34.23 44.06 -16.85
N ASN A 629 34.03 45.06 -15.98
CA ASN A 629 33.69 44.81 -14.57
C ASN A 629 32.37 44.04 -14.42
N TYR A 630 31.38 44.37 -15.26
CA TYR A 630 30.12 43.62 -15.31
C TYR A 630 30.32 42.18 -15.79
N GLN A 631 31.14 41.96 -16.82
CA GLN A 631 31.46 40.65 -17.37
C GLN A 631 32.15 39.75 -16.34
N THR A 632 33.09 40.29 -15.56
CA THR A 632 33.74 39.55 -14.46
C THR A 632 32.73 39.08 -13.42
N ASN A 633 31.77 39.94 -13.04
CA ASN A 633 30.68 39.57 -12.15
C ASN A 633 29.74 38.51 -12.77
N VAL A 634 29.44 38.61 -14.06
CA VAL A 634 28.61 37.63 -14.78
C VAL A 634 29.31 36.27 -14.89
N LYS A 635 30.62 36.23 -15.21
CA LYS A 635 31.42 35.00 -15.26
C LYS A 635 31.46 34.31 -13.90
N ARG A 636 31.64 35.07 -12.82
CA ARG A 636 31.55 34.57 -11.44
C ARG A 636 30.17 33.97 -11.14
N GLN A 637 29.08 34.66 -11.51
CA GLN A 637 27.72 34.13 -11.35
C GLN A 637 27.49 32.85 -12.17
N ILE A 638 28.08 32.75 -13.37
CA ILE A 638 28.05 31.53 -14.18
C ILE A 638 28.72 30.39 -13.42
N GLU A 639 29.92 30.61 -12.86
CA GLU A 639 30.64 29.61 -12.06
C GLU A 639 29.87 29.18 -10.80
N GLU A 640 29.32 30.12 -10.05
CA GLU A 640 28.46 29.86 -8.89
C GLU A 640 27.21 29.04 -9.28
N LEU A 641 26.58 29.36 -10.42
CA LEU A 641 25.42 28.61 -10.92
C LEU A 641 25.79 27.27 -11.56
N HIS A 642 27.03 27.10 -12.03
CA HIS A 642 27.55 25.88 -12.67
C HIS A 642 27.92 24.81 -11.65
N GLN A 643 28.32 25.19 -10.43
CA GLN A 643 28.52 24.21 -9.36
C GLN A 643 27.20 23.48 -9.08
N PRO A 644 27.13 22.15 -9.28
CA PRO A 644 25.94 21.40 -8.91
C PRO A 644 25.68 21.64 -7.42
N ASP A 645 24.43 21.91 -7.06
CA ASP A 645 24.03 21.89 -5.65
C ASP A 645 24.17 20.44 -5.19
N VAL A 646 25.38 20.08 -4.74
CA VAL A 646 25.78 18.72 -4.34
C VAL A 646 24.76 18.17 -3.34
N ALA A 647 24.35 19.06 -2.45
CA ALA A 647 23.28 18.91 -1.50
C ALA A 647 21.92 18.51 -2.12
N LEU A 648 21.43 19.21 -3.15
CA LEU A 648 20.21 18.79 -3.87
C LEU A 648 20.40 17.50 -4.69
N ARG A 649 21.62 17.25 -5.20
CA ARG A 649 21.95 16.05 -5.97
C ARG A 649 21.93 14.79 -5.10
N GLU A 650 22.37 14.89 -3.85
CA GLU A 650 22.40 13.79 -2.88
C GLU A 650 21.03 13.58 -2.20
N THR A 651 20.27 14.65 -1.94
CA THR A 651 18.96 14.55 -1.27
C THR A 651 17.83 14.07 -2.18
N LEU A 652 17.81 14.45 -3.46
CA LEU A 652 16.69 14.11 -4.36
C LEU A 652 16.52 12.60 -4.59
N PRO A 653 17.57 11.79 -4.82
CA PRO A 653 17.45 10.34 -4.92
C PRO A 653 16.88 9.72 -3.64
N LEU A 654 17.41 10.12 -2.48
CA LEU A 654 16.96 9.62 -1.18
C LEU A 654 15.50 10.01 -0.88
N LEU A 655 15.06 11.22 -1.25
CA LEU A 655 13.65 11.62 -1.13
C LEU A 655 12.74 10.79 -2.06
N LYS A 656 13.19 10.44 -3.26
CA LYS A 656 12.44 9.57 -4.19
C LYS A 656 12.34 8.14 -3.67
N GLU A 657 13.43 7.63 -3.12
CA GLU A 657 13.48 6.32 -2.47
C GLU A 657 12.54 6.28 -1.25
N MET A 658 12.61 7.31 -0.40
CA MET A 658 11.70 7.52 0.74
C MET A 658 10.23 7.52 0.30
N ARG A 659 9.89 8.28 -0.75
CA ARG A 659 8.52 8.31 -1.29
C ARG A 659 8.08 6.93 -1.78
N SER A 660 8.99 6.17 -2.39
CA SER A 660 8.72 4.81 -2.84
C SER A 660 8.43 3.87 -1.67
N LEU A 661 9.24 3.91 -0.61
CA LEU A 661 9.01 3.11 0.60
C LEU A 661 7.66 3.46 1.26
N VAL A 662 7.40 4.76 1.44
CA VAL A 662 6.13 5.24 2.01
C VAL A 662 4.93 4.81 1.15
N SER A 663 5.08 4.75 -0.18
CA SER A 663 4.03 4.23 -1.07
C SER A 663 3.79 2.74 -0.86
N LYS A 664 4.85 1.92 -0.79
CA LYS A 664 4.73 0.48 -0.52
C LYS A 664 4.08 0.22 0.83
N ARG A 665 4.48 0.95 1.87
CA ARG A 665 3.85 0.88 3.21
C ARG A 665 2.37 1.20 3.15
N LEU A 666 1.99 2.25 2.41
CA LEU A 666 0.59 2.64 2.27
C LEU A 666 -0.25 1.56 1.57
N ASP A 667 0.31 0.91 0.56
CA ASP A 667 -0.39 -0.18 -0.15
C ASP A 667 -0.58 -1.40 0.77
N ILE A 668 0.44 -1.77 1.56
CA ILE A 668 0.31 -2.86 2.55
C ILE A 668 -0.67 -2.49 3.67
N LEU A 669 -0.67 -1.25 4.16
CA LEU A 669 -1.64 -0.80 5.19
C LEU A 669 -3.08 -0.88 4.68
N ARG A 670 -3.33 -0.57 3.41
CA ARG A 670 -4.66 -0.72 2.78
C ARG A 670 -5.05 -2.19 2.64
N GLU A 671 -4.10 -3.05 2.24
CA GLU A 671 -4.37 -4.48 2.14
C GLU A 671 -4.65 -5.09 3.51
N LEU A 672 -3.89 -4.74 4.55
CA LEU A 672 -4.17 -5.15 5.93
C LEU A 672 -5.54 -4.69 6.41
N GLN A 673 -5.95 -3.48 6.07
CA GLN A 673 -7.29 -2.98 6.41
C GLN A 673 -8.39 -3.81 5.75
N LYS A 674 -8.21 -4.17 4.48
CA LYS A 674 -9.14 -5.03 3.74
C LYS A 674 -9.14 -6.46 4.33
N GLN A 675 -7.97 -7.02 4.61
CA GLN A 675 -7.84 -8.35 5.21
C GLN A 675 -8.49 -8.41 6.60
N ASP A 676 -8.37 -7.36 7.42
CA ASP A 676 -9.06 -7.30 8.73
C ASP A 676 -10.57 -7.19 8.55
N GLN A 677 -11.07 -6.43 7.56
CA GLN A 677 -12.50 -6.42 7.22
C GLN A 677 -12.99 -7.82 6.81
N ASP A 678 -12.26 -8.50 5.94
CA ASP A 678 -12.58 -9.86 5.48
C ASP A 678 -12.54 -10.86 6.67
N PHE A 679 -11.64 -10.67 7.63
CA PHE A 679 -11.53 -11.50 8.83
C PHE A 679 -12.70 -11.30 9.81
N GLN A 680 -13.16 -10.05 9.97
CA GLN A 680 -14.28 -9.69 10.87
C GLN A 680 -15.66 -10.02 10.28
N GLN A 681 -15.74 -10.29 8.97
CA GLN A 681 -16.99 -10.60 8.30
C GLN A 681 -17.59 -11.90 8.87
N LYS A 682 -18.87 -11.82 9.28
CA LYS A 682 -19.58 -13.00 9.78
C LYS A 682 -20.02 -13.87 8.62
N ARG A 683 -20.21 -15.16 8.88
CA ARG A 683 -20.70 -16.14 7.90
C ARG A 683 -22.02 -15.72 7.23
N GLU A 684 -22.88 -15.04 7.98
CA GLU A 684 -24.18 -14.51 7.52
C GLU A 684 -24.04 -13.39 6.48
N ASP A 685 -22.93 -12.66 6.52
CA ASP A 685 -22.66 -11.50 5.67
C ASP A 685 -21.85 -11.87 4.41
N LEU A 686 -21.51 -13.15 4.21
CA LEU A 686 -20.75 -13.63 3.06
C LEU A 686 -21.60 -13.65 1.78
N PRO A 687 -21.02 -13.37 0.60
CA PRO A 687 -21.68 -13.55 -0.68
C PRO A 687 -22.16 -15.00 -0.86
N GLU A 688 -23.30 -15.20 -1.53
CA GLU A 688 -23.89 -16.53 -1.77
C GLU A 688 -22.92 -17.49 -2.49
N THR A 689 -22.02 -16.94 -3.32
CA THR A 689 -20.94 -17.68 -3.98
C THR A 689 -19.90 -18.23 -3.00
N ALA A 690 -19.49 -17.43 -2.02
CA ALA A 690 -18.51 -17.81 -1.00
C ALA A 690 -19.07 -18.84 -0.01
N LEU A 691 -20.35 -18.69 0.36
CA LEU A 691 -21.09 -19.68 1.15
C LEU A 691 -21.14 -21.04 0.43
N LYS A 692 -21.49 -21.05 -0.87
CA LYS A 692 -21.49 -22.27 -1.67
C LYS A 692 -20.11 -22.90 -1.80
N SER A 693 -19.03 -22.11 -1.95
CA SER A 693 -17.67 -22.65 -2.01
C SER A 693 -17.22 -23.25 -0.68
N LEU A 694 -17.58 -22.63 0.45
CA LEU A 694 -17.30 -23.16 1.79
C LEU A 694 -18.03 -24.50 2.00
N GLU A 695 -19.31 -24.57 1.65
CA GLU A 695 -20.08 -25.80 1.72
C GLU A 695 -19.55 -26.89 0.80
N GLN A 696 -19.15 -26.55 -0.43
CA GLN A 696 -18.53 -27.51 -1.35
C GLN A 696 -17.18 -28.01 -0.84
N THR A 697 -16.37 -27.14 -0.25
CA THR A 697 -15.07 -27.52 0.33
C THR A 697 -15.28 -28.45 1.53
N ALA A 698 -16.23 -28.12 2.40
CA ALA A 698 -16.63 -28.97 3.53
C ALA A 698 -17.14 -30.36 3.06
N LEU A 699 -18.00 -30.40 2.04
CA LEU A 699 -18.50 -31.64 1.46
C LEU A 699 -17.37 -32.49 0.87
N ARG A 700 -16.43 -31.88 0.13
CA ARG A 700 -15.27 -32.57 -0.41
C ARG A 700 -14.38 -33.17 0.67
N HIS A 701 -14.12 -32.42 1.75
CA HIS A 701 -13.35 -32.94 2.88
C HIS A 701 -14.07 -34.12 3.54
N MET A 702 -15.37 -33.99 3.78
CA MET A 702 -16.20 -35.07 4.33
C MET A 702 -16.20 -36.31 3.42
N GLU A 703 -16.37 -36.14 2.11
CA GLU A 703 -16.37 -37.23 1.11
C GLU A 703 -14.99 -37.89 0.96
N SER A 704 -13.91 -37.10 1.03
CA SER A 704 -12.54 -37.63 0.87
C SER A 704 -12.10 -38.52 2.03
N GLU A 705 -12.70 -38.33 3.20
CA GLU A 705 -12.38 -39.08 4.41
C GLU A 705 -13.40 -40.18 4.74
N ASP A 706 -14.59 -40.14 4.12
CA ASP A 706 -15.60 -41.20 4.22
C ASP A 706 -15.15 -42.46 3.45
N LYS A 707 -15.30 -43.64 4.06
CA LYS A 707 -14.93 -44.90 3.40
C LYS A 707 -15.95 -45.25 2.31
N ILE A 708 -15.56 -46.00 1.28
CA ILE A 708 -16.48 -46.48 0.21
C ILE A 708 -17.74 -47.13 0.79
N ILE A 709 -17.59 -47.89 1.87
CA ILE A 709 -18.71 -48.53 2.56
C ILE A 709 -19.70 -47.48 3.09
N GLU A 710 -19.24 -46.34 3.61
CA GLU A 710 -20.06 -45.25 4.14
C GLU A 710 -20.93 -44.56 3.09
N TYR A 711 -20.41 -44.41 1.88
CA TYR A 711 -21.17 -43.92 0.73
C TYR A 711 -22.35 -44.85 0.44
N PHE A 712 -22.14 -46.18 0.40
CA PHE A 712 -23.23 -47.15 0.23
C PHE A 712 -24.21 -47.18 1.41
N LEU A 713 -23.71 -46.97 2.64
CA LEU A 713 -24.55 -46.92 3.83
C LEU A 713 -25.44 -45.67 3.90
N SER A 714 -25.11 -44.60 3.16
CA SER A 714 -25.89 -43.36 3.14
C SER A 714 -27.27 -43.50 2.48
N PHE A 715 -27.50 -44.55 1.69
CA PHE A 715 -28.78 -44.80 1.02
C PHE A 715 -29.89 -45.32 1.96
N VAL A 716 -29.55 -45.62 3.21
CA VAL A 716 -30.47 -46.18 4.20
C VAL A 716 -31.04 -45.05 5.06
N PRO A 717 -32.35 -44.78 5.01
CA PRO A 717 -32.94 -43.63 5.68
C PRO A 717 -33.02 -43.81 7.19
N SER A 718 -32.51 -42.84 7.94
CA SER A 718 -32.60 -42.76 9.40
C SER A 718 -32.52 -41.33 9.89
N GLU A 719 -33.35 -40.99 10.88
CA GLU A 719 -33.35 -39.65 11.49
C GLU A 719 -32.10 -39.41 12.34
N GLN A 720 -31.68 -40.38 13.16
CA GLN A 720 -30.51 -40.23 14.03
C GLN A 720 -29.21 -40.07 13.24
N THR A 721 -29.07 -40.82 12.13
CA THR A 721 -27.88 -40.71 11.27
C THR A 721 -27.89 -39.44 10.44
N LYS A 722 -29.07 -38.89 10.14
CA LYS A 722 -29.23 -37.58 9.50
C LYS A 722 -28.81 -36.46 10.44
N GLU A 723 -29.25 -36.48 11.70
CA GLU A 723 -28.82 -35.51 12.73
C GLU A 723 -27.30 -35.51 12.90
N LEU A 724 -26.68 -36.70 13.07
CA LEU A 724 -25.21 -36.79 13.15
C LEU A 724 -24.50 -36.33 11.88
N SER A 725 -25.08 -36.60 10.69
CA SER A 725 -24.51 -36.16 9.42
C SER A 725 -24.60 -34.65 9.22
N ASP A 726 -25.70 -34.03 9.66
CA ASP A 726 -25.89 -32.58 9.62
C ASP A 726 -24.94 -31.88 10.61
N LEU A 727 -24.72 -32.47 11.78
CA LEU A 727 -23.77 -32.00 12.78
C LEU A 727 -22.30 -32.13 12.30
N LEU A 728 -21.93 -33.27 11.69
CA LEU A 728 -20.64 -33.45 11.02
C LEU A 728 -20.44 -32.41 9.90
N ARG A 729 -21.45 -32.19 9.06
CA ARG A 729 -21.40 -31.16 8.02
C ARG A 729 -21.19 -29.77 8.62
N ALA A 730 -21.84 -29.45 9.74
CA ALA A 730 -21.64 -28.18 10.43
C ALA A 730 -20.20 -28.02 10.90
N TYR A 731 -19.59 -29.05 11.51
CA TYR A 731 -18.19 -29.01 11.93
C TYR A 731 -17.20 -28.88 10.75
N TYR A 732 -17.45 -29.54 9.62
CA TYR A 732 -16.61 -29.37 8.42
C TYR A 732 -16.71 -27.97 7.81
N VAL A 733 -17.89 -27.36 7.84
CA VAL A 733 -18.05 -25.97 7.40
C VAL A 733 -17.35 -25.02 8.36
N GLU A 734 -17.44 -25.25 9.68
CA GLU A 734 -16.69 -24.49 10.68
C GLU A 734 -15.18 -24.65 10.47
N LEU A 735 -14.69 -25.87 10.19
CA LEU A 735 -13.28 -26.14 9.91
C LEU A 735 -12.80 -25.41 8.65
N ALA A 736 -13.60 -25.40 7.57
CA ALA A 736 -13.28 -24.67 6.34
C ALA A 736 -13.26 -23.15 6.57
N GLU A 737 -14.19 -22.62 7.37
CA GLU A 737 -14.22 -21.21 7.76
C GLU A 737 -12.98 -20.83 8.58
N LEU A 738 -12.62 -21.64 9.58
CA LEU A 738 -11.42 -21.44 10.39
C LEU A 738 -10.14 -21.55 9.54
N GLY A 739 -10.13 -22.44 8.55
CA GLY A 739 -9.04 -22.55 7.57
C GLY A 739 -8.85 -21.28 6.75
N MET A 740 -9.93 -20.71 6.21
CA MET A 740 -9.90 -19.41 5.53
C MET A 740 -9.39 -18.29 6.44
N LYS A 741 -9.92 -18.21 7.67
CA LYS A 741 -9.48 -17.22 8.67
C LYS A 741 -8.01 -17.40 9.04
N ARG A 742 -7.51 -18.65 9.11
CA ARG A 742 -6.10 -18.95 9.37
C ARG A 742 -5.20 -18.47 8.23
N GLU A 743 -5.58 -18.71 6.97
CA GLU A 743 -4.78 -18.25 5.83
C GLU A 743 -4.78 -16.72 5.75
N ASN A 744 -5.92 -16.07 5.98
CA ASN A 744 -6.00 -14.61 6.09
C ASN A 744 -5.05 -14.07 7.18
N LEU A 745 -5.05 -14.64 8.40
CA LEU A 745 -4.13 -14.23 9.46
C LEU A 745 -2.65 -14.45 9.10
N LYS A 746 -2.34 -15.52 8.34
CA LYS A 746 -0.98 -15.79 7.86
C LYS A 746 -0.53 -14.74 6.85
N GLU A 747 -1.40 -14.33 5.93
CA GLU A 747 -1.12 -13.21 5.02
C GLU A 747 -0.98 -11.88 5.77
N GLN A 748 -1.86 -11.59 6.73
CA GLN A 748 -1.76 -10.40 7.59
C GLN A 748 -0.43 -10.37 8.36
N LYS A 749 0.02 -11.53 8.86
CA LYS A 749 1.31 -11.68 9.53
C LYS A 749 2.48 -11.33 8.60
N GLY A 750 2.52 -11.93 7.41
CA GLY A 750 3.57 -11.64 6.42
C GLY A 750 3.58 -10.17 5.97
N ASN A 751 2.40 -9.58 5.79
CA ASN A 751 2.25 -8.15 5.47
C ASN A 751 2.72 -7.24 6.62
N THR A 752 2.45 -7.62 7.88
CA THR A 752 2.91 -6.86 9.06
C THR A 752 4.43 -6.96 9.24
N GLU A 753 5.02 -8.14 9.00
CA GLU A 753 6.49 -8.34 8.99
C GLU A 753 7.15 -7.49 7.90
N HIS A 754 6.56 -7.42 6.70
CA HIS A 754 7.05 -6.57 5.62
C HIS A 754 6.90 -5.07 5.94
N LEU A 755 5.85 -4.66 6.67
CA LEU A 755 5.72 -3.28 7.16
C LEU A 755 6.82 -2.88 8.14
N ILE A 756 7.23 -3.80 9.01
CA ILE A 756 8.35 -3.59 9.94
C ILE A 756 9.63 -3.36 9.14
N GLN A 757 9.96 -4.24 8.19
CA GLN A 757 11.13 -4.09 7.32
C GLN A 757 11.14 -2.75 6.58
N LEU A 758 10.01 -2.37 5.97
CA LEU A 758 9.91 -1.09 5.26
C LEU A 758 10.03 0.12 6.20
N ALA A 759 9.59 0.00 7.46
CA ALA A 759 9.74 1.05 8.46
C ALA A 759 11.19 1.17 8.94
N GLU A 760 11.92 0.07 9.09
CA GLU A 760 13.37 0.06 9.40
C GLU A 760 14.20 0.66 8.25
N GLU A 761 13.86 0.32 7.00
CA GLU A 761 14.48 0.93 5.81
C GLU A 761 14.21 2.45 5.76
N GLU A 762 12.98 2.86 6.09
CA GLU A 762 12.57 4.26 6.18
C GLU A 762 13.35 5.02 7.28
N GLU A 763 13.62 4.38 8.41
CA GLU A 763 14.47 4.92 9.48
C GLU A 763 15.89 5.17 8.96
N SER A 764 16.49 4.17 8.29
CA SER A 764 17.84 4.28 7.73
C SER A 764 17.96 5.43 6.72
N ILE A 765 16.97 5.58 5.82
CA ILE A 765 16.95 6.68 4.85
C ILE A 765 16.74 8.02 5.55
N SER A 766 15.89 8.09 6.57
CA SER A 766 15.70 9.31 7.38
C SER A 766 16.98 9.77 8.05
N GLN A 767 17.79 8.84 8.60
CA GLN A 767 19.08 9.15 9.21
C GLN A 767 20.09 9.69 8.17
N LYS A 768 20.15 9.08 6.98
CA LYS A 768 21.00 9.56 5.87
C LYS A 768 20.58 10.96 5.41
N LEU A 769 19.27 11.18 5.23
CA LEU A 769 18.71 12.49 4.87
C LEU A 769 19.03 13.54 5.93
N LEU A 770 18.88 13.21 7.21
CA LEU A 770 19.16 14.12 8.32
C LEU A 770 20.63 14.55 8.34
N LEU A 771 21.56 13.63 8.12
CA LEU A 771 23.00 13.92 8.06
C LEU A 771 23.33 14.91 6.92
N ILE A 772 22.74 14.70 5.74
CA ILE A 772 22.94 15.59 4.59
C ILE A 772 22.27 16.96 4.83
N LEU A 773 21.06 17.00 5.38
CA LEU A 773 20.34 18.24 5.70
C LEU A 773 21.06 19.05 6.78
N ASN A 774 21.67 18.41 7.78
CA ASN A 774 22.48 19.09 8.79
C ASN A 774 23.75 19.70 8.19
N LYS A 775 24.43 18.96 7.32
CA LYS A 775 25.58 19.48 6.56
C LYS A 775 25.17 20.70 5.71
N GLN A 776 24.01 20.63 5.06
CA GLN A 776 23.44 21.74 4.28
C GLN A 776 23.11 22.95 5.14
N ALA A 777 22.47 22.76 6.28
CA ALA A 777 22.10 23.85 7.19
C ALA A 777 23.34 24.61 7.64
N VAL A 778 24.39 23.89 8.05
CA VAL A 778 25.67 24.48 8.48
C VAL A 778 26.31 25.26 7.33
N GLN A 779 26.36 24.69 6.12
CA GLN A 779 26.92 25.36 4.95
C GLN A 779 26.15 26.64 4.61
N LEU A 780 24.81 26.60 4.56
CA LEU A 780 23.99 27.76 4.23
C LEU A 780 24.08 28.87 5.28
N ILE A 781 24.14 28.51 6.58
CA ILE A 781 24.37 29.47 7.67
C ILE A 781 25.74 30.13 7.49
N HIS A 782 26.75 29.35 7.14
CA HIS A 782 28.09 29.86 6.93
C HIS A 782 28.15 30.85 5.74
N GLU A 783 27.51 30.50 4.63
CA GLU A 783 27.38 31.36 3.46
C GLU A 783 26.60 32.66 3.75
N GLU A 784 25.59 32.62 4.64
CA GLU A 784 24.87 33.82 5.10
C GLU A 784 25.78 34.71 5.96
N GLU A 785 26.56 34.13 6.87
CA GLU A 785 27.53 34.87 7.70
C GLU A 785 28.59 35.59 6.85
N GLU A 786 29.15 34.93 5.85
CA GLU A 786 30.13 35.54 4.94
C GLU A 786 29.54 36.72 4.15
N GLU A 787 28.29 36.63 3.72
CA GLU A 787 27.62 37.76 3.05
C GLU A 787 27.40 38.93 4.00
N TRP A 788 26.95 38.68 5.23
CA TRP A 788 26.82 39.74 6.22
C TRP A 788 28.15 40.44 6.54
N ILE A 789 29.27 39.72 6.48
CA ILE A 789 30.62 40.29 6.63
C ILE A 789 30.95 41.20 5.44
N LYS A 790 30.78 40.72 4.20
CA LYS A 790 30.99 41.50 2.96
C LYS A 790 30.14 42.78 2.93
N ILE A 791 28.88 42.68 3.33
CA ILE A 791 27.97 43.84 3.40
C ILE A 791 28.42 44.85 4.46
N ARG A 792 28.96 44.38 5.60
CA ARG A 792 29.47 45.26 6.66
C ARG A 792 30.68 46.07 6.19
N GLU A 793 31.55 45.48 5.37
CA GLU A 793 32.70 46.16 4.76
C GLU A 793 32.28 47.27 3.78
N GLN A 794 31.24 47.04 2.97
CA GLN A 794 30.74 48.03 1.99
C GLN A 794 30.18 49.31 2.64
N PHE A 795 29.60 49.21 3.85
CA PHE A 795 29.01 50.36 4.57
C PHE A 795 30.00 51.14 5.46
N GLY A 796 31.26 50.68 5.62
CA GLY A 796 32.37 51.47 6.19
C GLY A 796 33.56 50.66 6.76
N PRO A 797 34.83 51.05 6.49
CA PRO A 797 36.03 50.26 6.85
C PRO A 797 36.31 50.16 8.36
N HIS A 798 35.92 51.14 9.17
CA HIS A 798 36.20 51.17 10.63
C HIS A 798 35.33 50.21 11.48
N LYS A 799 34.48 49.38 10.88
CA LYS A 799 33.60 48.43 11.60
C LYS A 799 33.87 46.94 11.28
N ALA A 800 34.88 46.64 10.46
CA ALA A 800 35.15 45.29 9.95
C ALA A 800 36.16 44.48 10.79
N GLU A 801 37.05 45.12 11.56
CA GLU A 801 38.19 44.45 12.21
C GLU A 801 37.85 43.28 13.17
N PRO A 802 36.77 43.30 13.98
CA PRO A 802 36.50 42.17 14.88
C PRO A 802 36.00 40.90 14.16
N GLY A 803 35.46 41.01 12.94
CA GLY A 803 34.85 39.89 12.21
C GLY A 803 35.85 39.03 11.44
N HIS A 804 36.93 39.63 10.95
CA HIS A 804 37.95 38.92 10.17
C HIS A 804 38.74 37.91 11.01
N HIS A 805 38.95 38.17 12.31
CA HIS A 805 39.70 37.25 13.18
C HIS A 805 38.91 35.98 13.54
N SER A 806 37.59 36.08 13.72
CA SER A 806 36.74 34.92 14.05
C SER A 806 36.40 34.06 12.83
N SER A 807 36.27 34.66 11.64
CA SER A 807 36.10 33.94 10.37
C SER A 807 37.40 33.25 9.95
N ARG A 808 38.55 33.94 10.04
CA ARG A 808 39.87 33.38 9.70
C ARG A 808 40.26 32.16 10.54
N ALA A 809 39.82 32.12 11.80
CA ALA A 809 40.05 30.98 12.69
C ALA A 809 39.13 29.77 12.41
N LYS A 810 38.04 29.96 11.66
CA LYS A 810 37.05 28.92 11.33
C LYS A 810 37.11 28.44 9.87
N THR A 811 37.59 29.27 8.92
CA THR A 811 37.40 29.02 7.47
C THR A 811 38.66 29.04 6.60
N GLY A 812 39.78 29.58 7.08
CA GLY A 812 41.05 29.59 6.33
C GLY A 812 41.12 30.52 5.10
N HIS A 813 40.03 31.19 4.69
CA HIS A 813 39.97 32.01 3.46
C HIS A 813 40.15 33.52 3.71
N HIS A 814 40.77 34.23 2.74
CA HIS A 814 40.92 35.69 2.73
C HIS A 814 39.75 36.37 1.99
N ALA A 815 38.85 37.02 2.73
CA ALA A 815 37.87 37.93 2.12
C ALA A 815 38.60 39.14 1.51
N HIS A 816 38.40 39.38 0.20
CA HIS A 816 38.97 40.52 -0.50
C HIS A 816 38.14 41.79 -0.23
N SER A 817 38.82 42.85 0.20
CA SER A 817 38.23 44.15 0.54
C SER A 817 37.55 44.79 -0.68
N GLN A 818 36.26 45.15 -0.53
CA GLN A 818 35.50 45.86 -1.55
C GLN A 818 35.54 47.38 -1.32
N VAL A 819 35.44 48.15 -2.41
CA VAL A 819 35.50 49.63 -2.40
C VAL A 819 34.31 50.20 -1.60
N PRO A 820 34.54 51.08 -0.60
CA PRO A 820 33.47 51.66 0.20
C PRO A 820 32.52 52.55 -0.62
N VAL A 821 31.21 52.45 -0.36
CA VAL A 821 30.18 53.13 -1.15
C VAL A 821 29.90 54.55 -0.63
N LEU A 822 29.84 55.55 -1.54
CA LEU A 822 29.47 56.94 -1.23
C LEU A 822 28.07 57.03 -0.57
N GLU A 823 27.91 57.92 0.42
CA GLU A 823 26.67 58.07 1.22
C GLU A 823 25.38 58.17 0.40
N LYS A 824 25.41 58.82 -0.77
CA LYS A 824 24.26 59.00 -1.66
C LYS A 824 23.69 57.68 -2.22
N ASN A 825 24.49 56.61 -2.27
CA ASN A 825 24.10 55.34 -2.90
C ASN A 825 23.74 54.24 -1.90
N LYS A 826 23.87 54.49 -0.58
CA LYS A 826 23.59 53.50 0.48
C LYS A 826 22.14 53.00 0.48
N ALA A 827 21.17 53.88 0.22
CA ALA A 827 19.75 53.52 0.18
C ALA A 827 19.38 52.64 -1.03
N ALA A 828 20.01 52.88 -2.19
CA ALA A 828 19.83 52.05 -3.38
C ALA A 828 20.40 50.64 -3.17
N LEU A 829 21.57 50.55 -2.53
CA LEU A 829 22.23 49.28 -2.19
C LEU A 829 21.41 48.43 -1.20
N ILE A 830 20.77 49.05 -0.18
CA ILE A 830 19.86 48.33 0.73
C ILE A 830 18.67 47.71 -0.03
N LYS A 831 18.13 48.44 -1.02
CA LYS A 831 17.01 47.96 -1.85
C LYS A 831 17.39 46.76 -2.71
N GLU A 832 18.66 46.63 -3.07
CA GLU A 832 19.22 45.51 -3.84
C GLU A 832 19.63 44.32 -2.94
N LEU A 833 20.22 44.58 -1.77
CA LEU A 833 20.72 43.53 -0.87
C LEU A 833 19.62 42.84 -0.04
N ALA A 834 18.56 43.56 0.34
CA ALA A 834 17.52 43.02 1.23
C ALA A 834 16.78 41.79 0.65
N PRO A 835 16.37 41.76 -0.64
CA PRO A 835 15.76 40.57 -1.24
C PRO A 835 16.69 39.36 -1.29
N LEU A 836 17.99 39.57 -1.52
CA LEU A 836 19.00 38.50 -1.61
C LEU A 836 19.23 37.83 -0.26
N LEU A 837 19.47 38.63 0.78
CA LEU A 837 19.63 38.12 2.16
C LEU A 837 18.37 37.41 2.65
N PHE A 838 17.20 37.97 2.36
CA PHE A 838 15.93 37.32 2.68
C PHE A 838 15.81 35.96 1.99
N PHE A 839 16.16 35.84 0.71
CA PHE A 839 16.10 34.56 0.00
C PHE A 839 17.05 33.50 0.56
N ARG A 840 18.26 33.88 1.00
CA ARG A 840 19.19 32.95 1.68
C ARG A 840 18.67 32.50 3.04
N HIS A 841 18.17 33.43 3.83
CA HIS A 841 17.56 33.14 5.12
C HIS A 841 16.40 32.15 4.99
N MET A 842 15.55 32.34 3.97
CA MET A 842 14.46 31.43 3.62
C MET A 842 14.94 30.00 3.33
N LYS A 843 16.07 29.83 2.64
CA LYS A 843 16.65 28.50 2.39
C LYS A 843 17.09 27.82 3.68
N ILE A 844 17.73 28.56 4.58
CA ILE A 844 18.15 28.07 5.90
C ILE A 844 16.93 27.62 6.70
N MET A 845 15.88 28.44 6.75
CA MET A 845 14.62 28.07 7.41
C MET A 845 14.00 26.82 6.80
N ALA A 846 14.00 26.68 5.47
CA ALA A 846 13.46 25.50 4.80
C ALA A 846 14.21 24.23 5.21
N VAL A 847 15.55 24.26 5.14
CA VAL A 847 16.40 23.12 5.53
C VAL A 847 16.18 22.79 7.00
N ASN A 848 16.19 23.77 7.90
CA ASN A 848 15.98 23.56 9.33
C ASN A 848 14.59 22.97 9.66
N LYS A 849 13.54 23.34 8.92
CA LYS A 849 12.20 22.75 9.12
C LYS A 849 12.17 21.30 8.67
N TRP A 850 12.84 20.96 7.56
CA TRP A 850 12.99 19.56 7.12
C TRP A 850 13.87 18.75 8.09
N THR A 851 14.96 19.34 8.60
CA THR A 851 15.78 18.74 9.67
C THR A 851 14.93 18.41 10.89
N ARG A 852 14.18 19.37 11.43
CA ARG A 852 13.28 19.14 12.58
C ARG A 852 12.20 18.11 12.29
N PHE A 853 11.66 18.10 11.08
CA PHE A 853 10.67 17.11 10.67
C PHE A 853 11.25 15.68 10.74
N PHE A 854 12.44 15.45 10.19
CA PHE A 854 13.10 14.14 10.24
C PHE A 854 13.62 13.80 11.64
N GLU A 855 14.10 14.77 12.43
CA GLU A 855 14.44 14.58 13.85
C GLU A 855 13.24 14.12 14.67
N GLN A 856 12.07 14.71 14.43
CA GLN A 856 10.85 14.29 15.09
C GLN A 856 10.41 12.89 14.65
N LYS A 857 10.57 12.56 13.36
CA LYS A 857 10.29 11.22 12.82
C LYS A 857 11.22 10.15 13.40
N LEU A 858 12.48 10.50 13.67
CA LEU A 858 13.47 9.64 14.31
C LEU A 858 13.43 9.69 15.84
N SER A 859 12.55 10.51 16.43
CA SER A 859 12.41 10.57 17.87
C SER A 859 11.76 9.30 18.42
N PRO A 860 11.88 9.02 19.74
CA PRO A 860 11.16 7.95 20.42
C PRO A 860 9.62 8.07 20.38
N SER A 861 9.09 9.10 19.71
CA SER A 861 7.66 9.30 19.44
C SER A 861 7.30 9.23 17.96
N GLY A 862 8.26 8.83 17.11
CA GLY A 862 8.13 8.78 15.65
C GLY A 862 8.04 7.35 15.12
N ILE A 863 8.96 6.99 14.22
CA ILE A 863 8.97 5.70 13.51
C ILE A 863 9.19 4.51 14.44
N GLU A 864 9.94 4.69 15.52
CA GLU A 864 10.17 3.64 16.52
C GLU A 864 8.86 3.17 17.17
N VAL A 865 7.95 4.10 17.49
CA VAL A 865 6.61 3.76 18.01
C VAL A 865 5.74 3.09 16.94
N GLU A 866 5.87 3.46 15.66
CA GLU A 866 5.18 2.75 14.57
C GLU A 866 5.66 1.29 14.48
N ILE A 867 6.97 1.05 14.58
CA ILE A 867 7.59 -0.28 14.58
C ILE A 867 7.11 -1.08 15.79
N ASP A 868 7.13 -0.49 17.00
CA ASP A 868 6.61 -1.13 18.21
C ASP A 868 5.13 -1.49 18.08
N THR A 869 4.31 -0.59 17.51
CA THR A 869 2.89 -0.84 17.26
C THR A 869 2.69 -2.00 16.29
N TYR A 870 3.55 -2.15 15.27
CA TYR A 870 3.52 -3.29 14.35
C TYR A 870 3.96 -4.58 15.03
N HIS A 871 4.94 -4.55 15.93
CA HIS A 871 5.33 -5.71 16.73
C HIS A 871 4.23 -6.14 17.71
N GLU A 872 3.58 -5.20 18.38
CA GLU A 872 2.39 -5.47 19.21
C GLU A 872 1.26 -6.08 18.37
N GLY A 873 1.02 -5.51 17.18
CA GLY A 873 0.08 -6.04 16.20
C GLY A 873 0.41 -7.48 15.79
N LEU A 874 1.68 -7.79 15.55
CA LEU A 874 2.16 -9.14 15.25
C LEU A 874 1.92 -10.10 16.42
N GLY A 875 2.12 -9.64 17.67
CA GLY A 875 1.79 -10.38 18.88
C GLY A 875 0.29 -10.70 18.97
N ALA A 876 -0.57 -9.71 18.72
CA ALA A 876 -2.02 -9.90 18.69
C ALA A 876 -2.48 -10.85 17.57
N LEU A 877 -1.87 -10.76 16.38
CA LEU A 877 -2.13 -11.67 15.27
C LEU A 877 -1.69 -13.11 15.59
N ASN A 878 -0.52 -13.28 16.20
CA ASN A 878 -0.06 -14.60 16.67
C ASN A 878 -1.01 -15.18 17.73
N ALA A 879 -1.52 -14.37 18.66
CA ALA A 879 -2.49 -14.79 19.65
C ALA A 879 -3.83 -15.23 19.01
N LYS A 880 -4.36 -14.45 18.05
CA LYS A 880 -5.55 -14.81 17.26
C LYS A 880 -5.33 -16.11 16.47
N ALA A 881 -4.19 -16.24 15.78
CA ALA A 881 -3.83 -17.42 15.01
C ALA A 881 -3.74 -18.66 15.90
N SER A 882 -3.15 -18.52 17.09
CA SER A 882 -3.06 -19.59 18.09
C SER A 882 -4.44 -19.98 18.61
N SER A 883 -5.35 -19.02 18.82
CA SER A 883 -6.73 -19.29 19.20
C SER A 883 -7.51 -20.05 18.12
N ILE A 884 -7.36 -19.66 16.85
CA ILE A 884 -7.98 -20.36 15.72
C ILE A 884 -7.38 -21.76 15.57
N GLN A 885 -6.07 -21.90 15.72
CA GLN A 885 -5.39 -23.19 15.65
C GLN A 885 -5.88 -24.15 16.76
N ARG A 886 -6.05 -23.66 17.99
CA ARG A 886 -6.67 -24.44 19.08
C ARG A 886 -8.09 -24.91 18.73
N ARG A 887 -8.91 -24.04 18.11
CA ARG A 887 -10.26 -24.42 17.68
C ARG A 887 -10.25 -25.44 16.54
N ILE A 888 -9.34 -25.29 15.58
CA ILE A 888 -9.12 -26.26 14.50
C ILE A 888 -8.74 -27.62 15.10
N GLN A 889 -7.79 -27.65 16.04
CA GLN A 889 -7.37 -28.88 16.71
C GLN A 889 -8.47 -29.50 17.58
N TYR A 890 -9.28 -28.69 18.25
CA TYR A 890 -10.46 -29.18 18.98
C TYR A 890 -11.46 -29.91 18.05
N ILE A 891 -11.66 -29.39 16.83
CA ILE A 891 -12.61 -29.96 15.87
C ILE A 891 -12.02 -31.18 15.15
N ALA A 892 -10.75 -31.10 14.71
CA ALA A 892 -10.11 -32.08 13.84
C ALA A 892 -9.21 -33.10 14.56
N GLY A 893 -8.85 -32.86 15.83
CA GLY A 893 -7.97 -33.68 16.64
C GLY A 893 -6.53 -33.16 16.74
N HIS A 894 -5.81 -33.68 17.73
CA HIS A 894 -4.40 -33.39 18.01
C HIS A 894 -3.46 -34.49 17.53
N SER A 895 -2.20 -34.13 17.25
CA SER A 895 -1.19 -35.13 16.87
C SER A 895 -0.70 -35.94 18.10
N PRO A 896 -0.28 -37.21 17.93
CA PRO A 896 0.24 -38.02 19.04
C PRO A 896 1.42 -37.38 19.78
N ASP A 897 2.25 -36.61 19.06
CA ASP A 897 3.42 -35.93 19.59
C ASP A 897 3.06 -34.73 20.48
N GLU A 898 1.87 -34.14 20.34
CA GLU A 898 1.40 -33.04 21.19
C GLU A 898 0.97 -33.54 22.58
N LEU A 899 0.44 -34.77 22.66
CA LEU A 899 0.05 -35.39 23.93
C LEU A 899 1.24 -35.57 24.89
N THR A 900 2.45 -35.76 24.34
CA THR A 900 3.67 -35.94 25.14
C THR A 900 4.22 -34.62 25.69
N LYS A 901 3.86 -33.49 25.06
CA LYS A 901 4.31 -32.13 25.42
C LYS A 901 3.44 -31.44 26.47
N LEU A 902 2.24 -31.97 26.76
CA LEU A 902 1.35 -31.44 27.78
C LEU A 902 1.90 -31.68 29.19
N GLU A 903 1.66 -30.72 30.09
CA GLU A 903 1.96 -30.89 31.51
C GLU A 903 1.09 -32.01 32.13
N PRO A 904 1.53 -32.67 33.22
CA PRO A 904 0.86 -33.84 33.77
C PRO A 904 -0.60 -33.62 34.19
N ASP A 905 -0.97 -32.40 34.54
CA ASP A 905 -2.30 -31.93 34.97
C ASP A 905 -3.22 -31.55 33.80
N GLU A 906 -2.66 -31.25 32.63
CA GLU A 906 -3.43 -31.00 31.39
C GLU A 906 -3.63 -32.27 30.55
N LYS A 907 -3.03 -33.40 30.98
CA LYS A 907 -3.20 -34.67 30.28
C LYS A 907 -4.59 -35.24 30.52
N PRO A 908 -5.24 -35.80 29.48
CA PRO A 908 -6.56 -36.41 29.64
C PRO A 908 -6.51 -37.58 30.63
N GLU A 909 -7.34 -37.52 31.68
CA GLU A 909 -7.30 -38.50 32.77
C GLU A 909 -7.87 -39.88 32.36
N THR A 910 -8.83 -39.90 31.44
CA THR A 910 -9.47 -41.13 30.97
C THR A 910 -9.05 -41.50 29.55
N ALA A 911 -9.10 -42.79 29.22
CA ALA A 911 -8.85 -43.28 27.87
C ALA A 911 -9.85 -42.71 26.83
N ILE A 912 -11.04 -42.31 27.28
CA ILE A 912 -12.06 -41.67 26.45
C ILE A 912 -11.64 -40.23 26.14
N ASP A 913 -11.20 -39.49 27.15
CA ASP A 913 -10.72 -38.11 26.97
C ASP A 913 -9.45 -38.07 26.12
N MET A 914 -8.56 -39.07 26.22
CA MET A 914 -7.41 -39.19 25.31
C MET A 914 -7.83 -39.43 23.86
N LEU A 915 -8.82 -40.28 23.64
CA LEU A 915 -9.38 -40.51 22.31
C LEU A 915 -10.04 -39.25 21.76
N GLN A 916 -10.79 -38.53 22.59
CA GLN A 916 -11.45 -37.28 22.23
C GLN A 916 -10.44 -36.17 21.89
N PHE A 917 -9.34 -36.09 22.65
CA PHE A 917 -8.23 -35.19 22.39
C PHE A 917 -7.51 -35.51 21.07
N LEU A 918 -7.18 -36.79 20.82
CA LEU A 918 -6.45 -37.20 19.62
C LEU A 918 -7.30 -37.13 18.35
N GLN A 919 -8.61 -37.42 18.44
CA GLN A 919 -9.48 -37.53 17.26
C GLN A 919 -10.36 -36.30 17.02
N GLY A 920 -10.52 -35.41 18.00
CA GLY A 920 -11.39 -34.23 17.92
C GLY A 920 -12.88 -34.59 17.78
N GLU A 921 -13.73 -33.56 17.72
CA GLU A 921 -15.19 -33.74 17.58
C GLU A 921 -15.55 -34.54 16.31
N ILE A 922 -14.92 -34.22 15.17
CA ILE A 922 -15.17 -34.92 13.90
C ILE A 922 -14.78 -36.39 13.99
N GLY A 923 -13.61 -36.69 14.57
CA GLY A 923 -13.09 -38.05 14.65
C GLY A 923 -13.86 -38.92 15.66
N VAL A 924 -14.56 -38.34 16.63
CA VAL A 924 -15.44 -39.04 17.57
C VAL A 924 -16.82 -39.30 16.97
N LEU A 925 -17.39 -38.32 16.26
CA LEU A 925 -18.74 -38.43 15.68
C LEU A 925 -18.81 -39.38 14.48
N ARG A 926 -17.76 -39.46 13.68
CA ARG A 926 -17.71 -40.36 12.52
C ARG A 926 -17.90 -41.85 12.91
N PRO A 927 -17.15 -42.43 13.87
CA PRO A 927 -17.36 -43.82 14.27
C PRO A 927 -18.71 -44.06 14.96
N GLU A 928 -19.29 -43.07 15.64
CA GLU A 928 -20.66 -43.18 16.16
C GLU A 928 -21.70 -43.26 15.05
N ARG A 929 -21.63 -42.37 14.05
CA ARG A 929 -22.48 -42.41 12.85
C ARG A 929 -22.41 -43.78 12.18
N TYR A 930 -21.21 -44.35 12.10
CA TYR A 930 -20.98 -45.68 11.53
C TYR A 930 -21.60 -46.81 12.36
N LYS A 931 -21.52 -46.75 13.70
CA LYS A 931 -22.17 -47.74 14.58
C LYS A 931 -23.69 -47.72 14.39
N ILE A 932 -24.30 -46.53 14.36
CA ILE A 932 -25.76 -46.36 14.23
C ILE A 932 -26.25 -46.86 12.86
N ARG A 933 -25.63 -46.43 11.75
CA ARG A 933 -26.00 -46.91 10.39
C ARG A 933 -25.95 -48.43 10.28
N ARG A 934 -24.95 -49.06 10.89
CA ARG A 934 -24.80 -50.53 10.87
C ARG A 934 -25.94 -51.23 11.60
N GLN A 935 -26.34 -50.72 12.77
CA GLN A 935 -27.43 -51.29 13.55
C GLN A 935 -28.77 -51.19 12.81
N GLU A 936 -29.05 -50.06 12.16
CA GLU A 936 -30.29 -49.85 11.43
C GLU A 936 -30.43 -50.72 10.20
N ILE A 937 -29.32 -51.00 9.49
CA ILE A 937 -29.33 -51.93 8.36
C ILE A 937 -29.66 -53.34 8.83
N ILE A 938 -29.10 -53.77 9.95
CA ILE A 938 -29.42 -55.08 10.53
C ILE A 938 -30.93 -55.13 10.82
N LEU A 939 -31.50 -54.08 11.40
CA LEU A 939 -32.93 -53.99 11.67
C LEU A 939 -33.80 -53.99 10.40
N ILE A 940 -33.41 -53.25 9.35
CA ILE A 940 -34.12 -53.24 8.07
C ILE A 940 -34.05 -54.61 7.40
N LEU A 941 -32.89 -55.26 7.39
CA LEU A 941 -32.73 -56.60 6.83
C LEU A 941 -33.62 -57.61 7.55
N ILE A 942 -33.69 -57.55 8.89
CA ILE A 942 -34.60 -58.36 9.71
C ILE A 942 -36.07 -58.10 9.33
N LYS A 943 -36.47 -56.83 9.14
CA LYS A 943 -37.83 -56.46 8.71
C LYS A 943 -38.16 -57.02 7.31
N LEU A 944 -37.26 -56.90 6.35
CA LEU A 944 -37.48 -57.41 4.99
C LEU A 944 -37.64 -58.93 4.98
N VAL A 945 -36.76 -59.64 5.71
CA VAL A 945 -36.83 -61.11 5.83
C VAL A 945 -38.13 -61.54 6.53
N SER A 946 -38.54 -60.86 7.60
CA SER A 946 -39.76 -61.22 8.33
C SER A 946 -41.03 -61.01 7.50
N ILE A 947 -41.12 -59.94 6.70
CA ILE A 947 -42.24 -59.70 5.77
C ILE A 947 -42.39 -60.86 4.78
N VAL A 948 -41.27 -61.31 4.17
CA VAL A 948 -41.29 -62.43 3.21
C VAL A 948 -41.71 -63.74 3.88
N LEU A 949 -41.19 -64.03 5.08
CA LEU A 949 -41.55 -65.23 5.83
C LEU A 949 -43.03 -65.25 6.21
N ILE A 950 -43.58 -64.12 6.66
CA ILE A 950 -45.01 -63.98 6.99
C ILE A 950 -45.87 -64.19 5.74
N ALA A 951 -45.48 -63.61 4.60
CA ALA A 951 -46.21 -63.78 3.35
C ALA A 951 -46.24 -65.25 2.91
N ILE A 952 -45.10 -65.95 2.99
CA ILE A 952 -44.99 -67.39 2.69
C ILE A 952 -45.90 -68.20 3.64
N PHE A 953 -45.87 -67.89 4.94
CA PHE A 953 -46.72 -68.53 5.95
C PHE A 953 -48.22 -68.33 5.66
N LEU A 954 -48.65 -67.11 5.33
CA LEU A 954 -50.05 -66.81 4.99
C LEU A 954 -50.50 -67.53 3.72
N VAL A 955 -49.66 -67.59 2.68
CA VAL A 955 -49.97 -68.35 1.45
C VAL A 955 -50.09 -69.84 1.75
N TRP A 956 -49.20 -70.39 2.59
CA TRP A 956 -49.28 -71.76 3.06
C TRP A 956 -50.58 -72.02 3.84
N LEU A 957 -50.97 -71.09 4.73
CA LEU A 957 -52.21 -71.17 5.51
C LEU A 957 -53.46 -71.16 4.61
N VAL A 958 -53.53 -70.25 3.64
CA VAL A 958 -54.62 -70.19 2.65
C VAL A 958 -54.71 -71.50 1.88
N LYS A 959 -53.57 -72.04 1.41
CA LYS A 959 -53.53 -73.35 0.74
C LYS A 959 -54.09 -74.44 1.65
N ARG A 960 -53.65 -74.51 2.91
CA ARG A 960 -54.05 -75.52 3.91
C ARG A 960 -55.56 -75.47 4.19
N VAL A 961 -56.11 -74.28 4.40
CA VAL A 961 -57.54 -74.07 4.69
C VAL A 961 -58.40 -74.48 3.48
N ILE A 962 -58.08 -73.99 2.28
CA ILE A 962 -58.86 -74.29 1.07
C ILE A 962 -58.81 -75.80 0.76
N THR A 963 -57.65 -76.46 0.92
CA THR A 963 -57.56 -77.91 0.73
C THR A 963 -58.36 -78.71 1.76
N ARG A 964 -58.56 -78.19 2.99
CA ARG A 964 -59.40 -78.85 4.00
C ARG A 964 -60.90 -78.77 3.67
N PHE A 965 -61.34 -77.69 3.04
CA PHE A 965 -62.73 -77.54 2.60
C PHE A 965 -63.03 -78.29 1.28
N MET A 966 -62.01 -78.77 0.58
CA MET A 966 -62.16 -79.57 -0.64
C MET A 966 -62.40 -81.05 -0.25
N THR A 967 -63.66 -81.43 -0.05
CA THR A 967 -64.09 -82.82 0.16
C THR A 967 -64.33 -83.54 -1.16
N SER A 968 -64.31 -84.88 -1.18
CA SER A 968 -64.45 -85.70 -2.41
C SER A 968 -65.78 -85.47 -3.18
N ASP A 969 -66.83 -84.97 -2.52
CA ASP A 969 -68.10 -84.63 -3.17
C ASP A 969 -68.08 -83.30 -3.94
N ILE A 970 -67.20 -82.38 -3.56
CA ILE A 970 -67.01 -81.09 -4.23
C ILE A 970 -66.17 -81.25 -5.49
N GLU A 971 -65.25 -82.23 -5.54
CA GLU A 971 -64.44 -82.52 -6.73
C GLU A 971 -65.28 -82.96 -7.93
N LYS A 972 -66.44 -83.60 -7.68
CA LYS A 972 -67.37 -84.05 -8.72
C LYS A 972 -68.23 -82.90 -9.29
N LYS A 973 -68.21 -81.70 -8.69
CA LYS A 973 -68.93 -80.51 -9.16
C LYS A 973 -67.96 -79.51 -9.80
N PRO A 974 -67.83 -79.46 -11.14
CA PRO A 974 -66.82 -78.64 -11.82
C PRO A 974 -66.94 -77.14 -11.52
N GLN A 975 -68.17 -76.67 -11.26
CA GLN A 975 -68.44 -75.26 -10.95
C GLN A 975 -67.86 -74.83 -9.60
N THR A 976 -67.98 -75.65 -8.55
CA THR A 976 -67.47 -75.33 -7.20
C THR A 976 -65.94 -75.36 -7.15
N LYS A 977 -65.32 -76.31 -7.87
CA LYS A 977 -63.86 -76.41 -8.00
C LYS A 977 -63.25 -75.17 -8.67
N PHE A 978 -63.91 -74.63 -9.70
CA PHE A 978 -63.46 -73.40 -10.37
C PHE A 978 -63.44 -72.21 -9.42
N VAL A 979 -64.52 -72.00 -8.64
CA VAL A 979 -64.62 -70.89 -7.68
C VAL A 979 -63.56 -70.98 -6.58
N LEU A 980 -63.34 -72.16 -5.99
CA LEU A 980 -62.33 -72.34 -4.94
C LEU A 980 -60.89 -72.15 -5.46
N SER A 981 -60.61 -72.60 -6.69
CA SER A 981 -59.31 -72.40 -7.34
C SER A 981 -59.05 -70.93 -7.68
N PHE A 982 -60.09 -70.22 -8.14
CA PHE A 982 -60.03 -68.77 -8.37
C PHE A 982 -59.79 -68.02 -7.06
N LEU A 983 -60.54 -68.34 -6.00
CA LEU A 983 -60.39 -67.70 -4.69
C LEU A 983 -59.00 -67.92 -4.08
N LYS A 984 -58.46 -69.13 -4.18
CA LYS A 984 -57.08 -69.46 -3.77
C LYS A 984 -56.05 -68.59 -4.49
N THR A 985 -56.21 -68.44 -5.80
CA THR A 985 -55.29 -67.67 -6.64
C THR A 985 -55.39 -66.18 -6.31
N PHE A 986 -56.60 -65.67 -6.16
CA PHE A 986 -56.86 -64.29 -5.74
C PHE A 986 -56.21 -63.97 -4.39
N LEU A 987 -56.48 -64.76 -3.34
CA LEU A 987 -55.89 -64.55 -2.02
C LEU A 987 -54.36 -64.61 -2.03
N LYS A 988 -53.77 -65.56 -2.77
CA LYS A 988 -52.32 -65.65 -2.94
C LYS A 988 -51.74 -64.39 -3.57
N ILE A 989 -52.36 -63.90 -4.65
CA ILE A 989 -51.91 -62.68 -5.34
C ILE A 989 -52.02 -61.47 -4.39
N SER A 990 -53.14 -61.30 -3.69
CA SER A 990 -53.34 -60.20 -2.75
C SER A 990 -52.30 -60.19 -1.62
N ILE A 991 -51.95 -61.34 -1.05
CA ILE A 991 -50.90 -61.44 -0.01
C ILE A 991 -49.54 -60.98 -0.56
N TRP A 992 -49.17 -61.40 -1.77
CA TRP A 992 -47.90 -60.99 -2.38
C TRP A 992 -47.89 -59.51 -2.74
N ILE A 993 -49.00 -58.94 -3.23
CA ILE A 993 -49.12 -57.50 -3.49
C ILE A 993 -48.88 -56.71 -2.19
N ILE A 994 -49.53 -57.09 -1.09
CA ILE A 994 -49.36 -56.43 0.21
C ILE A 994 -47.90 -56.55 0.70
N ALA A 995 -47.30 -57.74 0.58
CA ALA A 995 -45.91 -57.97 0.97
C ALA A 995 -44.94 -57.10 0.14
N ILE A 996 -45.14 -56.99 -1.17
CA ILE A 996 -44.34 -56.12 -2.05
C ILE A 996 -44.46 -54.66 -1.64
N VAL A 997 -45.69 -54.17 -1.38
CA VAL A 997 -45.91 -52.79 -0.92
C VAL A 997 -45.21 -52.54 0.41
N MET A 998 -45.28 -53.48 1.36
CA MET A 998 -44.56 -53.38 2.63
C MET A 998 -43.03 -53.39 2.46
N LEU A 999 -42.50 -54.23 1.58
CA LEU A 999 -41.07 -54.26 1.24
C LEU A 999 -40.61 -52.91 0.66
N MET A 1000 -41.36 -52.38 -0.31
CA MET A 1000 -41.07 -51.07 -0.92
C MET A 1000 -41.10 -49.94 0.12
N SER A 1001 -42.08 -49.95 1.03
CA SER A 1001 -42.18 -48.95 2.10
C SER A 1001 -40.97 -48.99 3.05
N ASN A 1002 -40.50 -50.18 3.43
CA ASN A 1002 -39.35 -50.32 4.33
C ASN A 1002 -38.00 -50.00 3.65
N LEU A 1003 -37.95 -50.04 2.32
CA LEU A 1003 -36.81 -49.58 1.52
C LEU A 1003 -36.84 -48.07 1.25
N GLY A 1004 -37.80 -47.33 1.82
CA GLY A 1004 -37.89 -45.88 1.67
C GLY A 1004 -38.60 -45.40 0.40
N PHE A 1005 -39.23 -46.29 -0.38
CA PHE A 1005 -40.05 -45.87 -1.52
C PHE A 1005 -41.36 -45.24 -1.04
N LYS A 1006 -41.75 -44.11 -1.65
CA LYS A 1006 -43.06 -43.48 -1.42
C LYS A 1006 -44.18 -44.31 -2.07
N VAL A 1007 -44.69 -45.31 -1.34
CA VAL A 1007 -45.71 -46.26 -1.84
C VAL A 1007 -47.10 -45.65 -2.04
N GLY A 1008 -47.32 -44.39 -1.64
CA GLY A 1008 -48.64 -43.73 -1.76
C GLY A 1008 -49.22 -43.76 -3.17
N ALA A 1009 -48.41 -43.50 -4.20
CA ALA A 1009 -48.87 -43.58 -5.59
C ALA A 1009 -49.24 -45.01 -6.04
N PHE A 1010 -48.50 -46.02 -5.57
CA PHE A 1010 -48.79 -47.43 -5.82
C PHE A 1010 -50.09 -47.88 -5.13
N LEU A 1011 -50.29 -47.50 -3.87
CA LEU A 1011 -51.53 -47.76 -3.13
C LEU A 1011 -52.73 -47.07 -3.79
N ALA A 1012 -52.57 -45.82 -4.23
CA ALA A 1012 -53.61 -45.10 -4.96
C ALA A 1012 -53.99 -45.84 -6.26
N GLY A 1013 -53.01 -46.29 -7.04
CA GLY A 1013 -53.23 -47.07 -8.27
C GLY A 1013 -53.94 -48.41 -8.00
N LEU A 1014 -53.51 -49.16 -6.97
CA LEU A 1014 -54.18 -50.39 -6.54
C LEU A 1014 -55.60 -50.13 -6.04
N GLY A 1015 -55.84 -49.01 -5.35
CA GLY A 1015 -57.17 -48.58 -4.91
C GLY A 1015 -58.11 -48.31 -6.08
N ILE A 1016 -57.65 -47.56 -7.09
CA ILE A 1016 -58.43 -47.30 -8.31
C ILE A 1016 -58.70 -48.61 -9.07
N GLY A 1017 -57.69 -49.47 -9.22
CA GLY A 1017 -57.83 -50.77 -9.86
C GLY A 1017 -58.82 -51.69 -9.13
N GLY A 1018 -58.74 -51.74 -7.79
CA GLY A 1018 -59.67 -52.49 -6.95
C GLY A 1018 -61.11 -51.95 -7.06
N LEU A 1019 -61.27 -50.63 -7.10
CA LEU A 1019 -62.58 -49.99 -7.31
C LEU A 1019 -63.17 -50.37 -8.69
N ALA A 1020 -62.36 -50.38 -9.75
CA ALA A 1020 -62.80 -50.80 -11.07
C ALA A 1020 -63.27 -52.27 -11.08
N ILE A 1021 -62.54 -53.17 -10.43
CA ILE A 1021 -62.93 -54.59 -10.28
C ILE A 1021 -64.23 -54.72 -9.47
N ALA A 1022 -64.38 -53.95 -8.39
CA ALA A 1022 -65.59 -53.95 -7.57
C ALA A 1022 -66.82 -53.48 -8.36
N LEU A 1023 -66.67 -52.42 -9.18
CA LEU A 1023 -67.72 -51.94 -10.07
C LEU A 1023 -68.11 -52.98 -11.12
N ALA A 1024 -67.13 -53.67 -11.73
CA ALA A 1024 -67.39 -54.75 -12.68
C ALA A 1024 -68.10 -55.95 -12.04
N ALA A 1025 -67.77 -56.28 -10.78
CA ALA A 1025 -68.37 -57.39 -10.04
C ALA A 1025 -69.76 -57.06 -9.45
N LYS A 1026 -70.19 -55.78 -9.47
CA LYS A 1026 -71.42 -55.29 -8.84
C LYS A 1026 -72.65 -56.14 -9.17
N GLU A 1027 -72.88 -56.43 -10.45
CA GLU A 1027 -74.07 -57.18 -10.90
C GLU A 1027 -74.02 -58.64 -10.46
N THR A 1028 -72.85 -59.26 -10.46
CA THR A 1028 -72.68 -60.63 -9.98
C THR A 1028 -72.96 -60.71 -8.49
N LEU A 1029 -72.47 -59.74 -7.72
CA LEU A 1029 -72.71 -59.65 -6.29
C LEU A 1029 -74.18 -59.39 -5.97
N ALA A 1030 -74.83 -58.49 -6.71
CA ALA A 1030 -76.27 -58.24 -6.58
C ALA A 1030 -77.09 -59.50 -6.82
N ASN A 1031 -76.73 -60.32 -7.81
CA ASN A 1031 -77.41 -61.60 -8.06
C ASN A 1031 -77.20 -62.63 -6.94
N ILE A 1032 -75.99 -62.69 -6.36
CA ILE A 1032 -75.72 -63.57 -5.21
C ILE A 1032 -76.57 -63.13 -4.02
N LEU A 1033 -76.56 -61.83 -3.69
CA LEU A 1033 -77.32 -61.28 -2.58
C LEU A 1033 -78.83 -61.44 -2.78
N GLY A 1034 -79.34 -61.20 -4.00
CA GLY A 1034 -80.72 -61.46 -4.36
C GLY A 1034 -81.09 -62.94 -4.21
N GLY A 1035 -80.19 -63.86 -4.60
CA GLY A 1035 -80.41 -65.30 -4.42
C GLY A 1035 -80.46 -65.71 -2.95
N ILE A 1036 -79.56 -65.15 -2.12
CA ILE A 1036 -79.57 -65.34 -0.66
C ILE A 1036 -80.89 -64.80 -0.09
N MET A 1037 -81.35 -63.64 -0.55
CA MET A 1037 -82.60 -63.04 -0.06
C MET A 1037 -83.83 -63.87 -0.41
N ILE A 1038 -83.96 -64.33 -1.65
CA ILE A 1038 -85.05 -65.23 -2.09
C ILE A 1038 -85.04 -66.52 -1.26
N PHE A 1039 -83.86 -67.07 -0.96
CA PHE A 1039 -83.72 -68.27 -0.15
C PHE A 1039 -84.15 -68.06 1.31
N ILE A 1040 -83.82 -66.89 1.89
CA ILE A 1040 -84.19 -66.52 3.26
C ILE A 1040 -85.68 -66.21 3.37
N GLU A 1041 -86.23 -65.34 2.51
CA GLU A 1041 -87.61 -64.84 2.61
C GLU A 1041 -88.65 -65.79 2.04
N ARG A 1042 -88.28 -66.65 1.09
CA ARG A 1042 -89.16 -67.64 0.42
C ARG A 1042 -90.51 -67.08 -0.06
N PRO A 1043 -90.55 -65.97 -0.82
CA PRO A 1043 -91.81 -65.44 -1.39
C PRO A 1043 -92.53 -66.49 -2.26
N PHE A 1044 -91.76 -67.38 -2.89
CA PHE A 1044 -92.23 -68.53 -3.65
C PHE A 1044 -91.30 -69.74 -3.45
N THR A 1045 -91.77 -70.92 -3.83
CA THR A 1045 -91.01 -72.17 -3.81
C THR A 1045 -90.89 -72.80 -5.19
N ILE A 1046 -89.92 -73.69 -5.38
CA ILE A 1046 -89.82 -74.51 -6.60
C ILE A 1046 -91.13 -75.30 -6.75
N GLY A 1047 -91.79 -75.15 -7.90
CA GLY A 1047 -93.13 -75.70 -8.17
C GLY A 1047 -94.25 -74.65 -8.23
N ASP A 1048 -94.07 -73.46 -7.66
CA ASP A 1048 -95.07 -72.39 -7.70
C ASP A 1048 -95.16 -71.76 -9.10
N THR A 1049 -96.36 -71.36 -9.51
CA THR A 1049 -96.58 -70.53 -10.71
C THR A 1049 -96.62 -69.07 -10.30
N ILE A 1050 -95.63 -68.32 -10.77
CA ILE A 1050 -95.43 -66.92 -10.42
C ILE A 1050 -95.35 -66.05 -11.66
N GLN A 1051 -95.69 -64.78 -11.49
CA GLN A 1051 -95.44 -63.72 -12.45
C GLN A 1051 -94.51 -62.69 -11.83
N ILE A 1052 -93.44 -62.36 -12.54
CA ILE A 1052 -92.39 -61.44 -12.11
C ILE A 1052 -92.55 -60.16 -12.92
N GLY A 1053 -92.96 -59.07 -12.27
CA GLY A 1053 -93.28 -57.81 -12.96
C GLY A 1053 -94.31 -58.01 -14.08
N SER A 1054 -93.99 -57.53 -15.29
CA SER A 1054 -94.81 -57.70 -16.49
C SER A 1054 -94.52 -58.97 -17.30
N MET A 1055 -93.63 -59.85 -16.83
CA MET A 1055 -93.32 -61.10 -17.53
C MET A 1055 -94.53 -62.04 -17.54
N GLN A 1056 -94.60 -62.95 -18.51
CA GLN A 1056 -95.64 -64.00 -18.50
C GLN A 1056 -95.51 -64.88 -17.27
N ALA A 1057 -96.65 -65.31 -16.72
CA ALA A 1057 -96.68 -66.26 -15.61
C ALA A 1057 -95.99 -67.57 -16.00
N GLY A 1058 -95.17 -68.12 -15.10
CA GLY A 1058 -94.48 -69.38 -15.32
C GLY A 1058 -94.25 -70.15 -14.02
N LYS A 1059 -94.11 -71.46 -14.13
CA LYS A 1059 -93.82 -72.38 -13.03
C LYS A 1059 -92.33 -72.37 -12.71
N VAL A 1060 -91.95 -72.19 -11.45
CA VAL A 1060 -90.56 -72.21 -10.98
C VAL A 1060 -90.04 -73.64 -11.03
N VAL A 1061 -88.96 -73.89 -11.75
CA VAL A 1061 -88.40 -75.24 -11.95
C VAL A 1061 -87.04 -75.42 -11.29
N ASP A 1062 -86.23 -74.36 -11.19
CA ASP A 1062 -84.92 -74.41 -10.57
C ASP A 1062 -84.51 -73.05 -10.00
N MET A 1063 -83.76 -73.06 -8.90
CA MET A 1063 -83.18 -71.87 -8.30
C MET A 1063 -81.68 -72.10 -8.05
N THR A 1064 -80.86 -71.37 -8.78
CA THR A 1064 -79.41 -71.35 -8.62
C THR A 1064 -78.97 -70.16 -7.79
N TRP A 1065 -77.70 -70.10 -7.38
CA TRP A 1065 -77.17 -68.96 -6.63
C TRP A 1065 -77.24 -67.61 -7.39
N ARG A 1066 -77.40 -67.63 -8.72
CA ARG A 1066 -77.46 -66.42 -9.57
C ARG A 1066 -78.80 -66.19 -10.26
N THR A 1067 -79.53 -67.26 -10.57
CA THR A 1067 -80.72 -67.19 -11.43
C THR A 1067 -81.85 -68.09 -10.96
N THR A 1068 -83.10 -67.65 -11.15
CA THR A 1068 -84.33 -68.41 -10.97
C THR A 1068 -84.86 -68.80 -12.35
N ARG A 1069 -85.17 -70.09 -12.55
CA ARG A 1069 -85.64 -70.62 -13.83
C ARG A 1069 -87.12 -70.93 -13.79
N LEU A 1070 -87.83 -70.48 -14.81
CA LEU A 1070 -89.27 -70.60 -14.95
C LEU A 1070 -89.61 -71.28 -16.28
N ILE A 1071 -90.76 -71.96 -16.33
CA ILE A 1071 -91.36 -72.52 -17.55
C ILE A 1071 -92.77 -71.92 -17.70
N ASN A 1072 -93.09 -71.29 -18.83
CA ASN A 1072 -94.44 -70.78 -19.07
C ASN A 1072 -95.42 -71.89 -19.51
N PRO A 1073 -96.75 -71.64 -19.60
CA PRO A 1073 -97.72 -72.63 -20.06
C PRO A 1073 -97.54 -73.14 -21.49
N PHE A 1074 -96.60 -72.57 -22.26
CA PHE A 1074 -96.24 -72.98 -23.62
C PHE A 1074 -94.87 -73.72 -23.66
N ASP A 1075 -94.37 -74.19 -22.52
CA ASP A 1075 -93.11 -74.92 -22.34
C ASP A 1075 -91.82 -74.15 -22.67
N TYR A 1076 -91.86 -72.81 -22.74
CA TYR A 1076 -90.66 -72.00 -22.89
C TYR A 1076 -89.95 -71.80 -21.54
N HIS A 1077 -88.66 -72.16 -21.51
CA HIS A 1077 -87.77 -71.91 -20.37
C HIS A 1077 -87.18 -70.51 -20.42
N PHE A 1078 -87.24 -69.79 -19.31
CA PHE A 1078 -86.52 -68.53 -19.14
C PHE A 1078 -85.84 -68.47 -17.78
N SER A 1079 -84.63 -67.90 -17.77
CA SER A 1079 -83.81 -67.74 -16.57
C SER A 1079 -83.75 -66.27 -16.21
N VAL A 1080 -84.24 -65.92 -15.02
CA VAL A 1080 -84.26 -64.56 -14.52
C VAL A 1080 -83.14 -64.40 -13.47
N PRO A 1081 -82.27 -63.39 -13.59
CA PRO A 1081 -81.29 -63.07 -12.56
C PRO A 1081 -81.95 -62.82 -11.21
N ASN A 1082 -81.40 -63.39 -10.13
CA ASN A 1082 -82.02 -63.30 -8.81
C ASN A 1082 -82.12 -61.87 -8.28
N SER A 1083 -81.19 -60.97 -8.67
CA SER A 1083 -81.31 -59.54 -8.35
C SER A 1083 -82.60 -58.95 -8.92
N GLN A 1084 -82.88 -59.21 -10.20
CA GLN A 1084 -84.10 -58.77 -10.87
C GLN A 1084 -85.35 -59.40 -10.26
N VAL A 1085 -85.31 -60.67 -9.84
CA VAL A 1085 -86.44 -61.31 -9.15
C VAL A 1085 -86.71 -60.64 -7.80
N ALA A 1086 -85.66 -60.37 -7.02
CA ALA A 1086 -85.78 -59.74 -5.70
C ALA A 1086 -86.25 -58.27 -5.79
N GLU A 1087 -85.91 -57.56 -6.86
CA GLU A 1087 -86.32 -56.16 -7.09
C GLU A 1087 -87.73 -56.04 -7.71
N SER A 1088 -88.26 -57.09 -8.31
CA SER A 1088 -89.55 -57.07 -9.01
C SER A 1088 -90.72 -57.43 -8.10
N THR A 1089 -91.92 -56.91 -8.40
CA THR A 1089 -93.16 -57.38 -7.78
C THR A 1089 -93.43 -58.83 -8.22
N ILE A 1090 -93.63 -59.73 -7.25
CA ILE A 1090 -93.92 -61.13 -7.49
C ILE A 1090 -95.39 -61.40 -7.20
N LEU A 1091 -96.15 -61.78 -8.22
CA LEU A 1091 -97.51 -62.29 -8.05
C LEU A 1091 -97.46 -63.83 -8.04
N ASN A 1092 -97.82 -64.45 -6.93
CA ASN A 1092 -97.83 -65.90 -6.79
C ASN A 1092 -99.25 -66.43 -7.03
N TYR A 1093 -99.50 -66.95 -8.24
CA TYR A 1093 -100.81 -67.51 -8.60
C TYR A 1093 -101.12 -68.80 -7.86
N THR A 1094 -100.11 -69.62 -7.54
CA THR A 1094 -100.30 -70.87 -6.79
C THR A 1094 -100.79 -70.61 -5.37
N LYS A 1095 -100.30 -69.56 -4.72
CA LYS A 1095 -100.76 -69.16 -3.37
C LYS A 1095 -102.10 -68.39 -3.38
N ALA A 1096 -102.60 -67.97 -4.55
CA ALA A 1096 -103.79 -67.11 -4.70
C ALA A 1096 -105.06 -67.84 -5.22
N LEU A 1097 -105.12 -69.17 -5.12
CA LEU A 1097 -106.29 -69.97 -5.54
C LEU A 1097 -107.36 -70.11 -4.41
N PRO A 1098 -108.66 -70.17 -4.76
CA PRO A 1098 -109.24 -70.13 -6.11
C PRO A 1098 -109.23 -68.70 -6.70
N GLY A 1099 -108.84 -68.57 -7.97
CA GLY A 1099 -108.61 -67.28 -8.63
C GLY A 1099 -109.84 -66.78 -9.37
N GLY A 1100 -110.16 -65.49 -9.23
CA GLY A 1100 -111.30 -64.85 -9.91
C GLY A 1100 -110.99 -64.47 -11.37
N ASP A 1101 -111.96 -64.66 -12.26
CA ASP A 1101 -111.94 -64.21 -13.66
C ASP A 1101 -113.31 -63.63 -14.06
N TYR A 1102 -113.35 -62.80 -15.09
CA TYR A 1102 -114.58 -62.18 -15.59
C TYR A 1102 -114.50 -61.95 -17.10
N ILE A 1103 -115.64 -61.83 -17.77
CA ILE A 1103 -115.73 -61.39 -19.18
C ILE A 1103 -116.76 -60.28 -19.31
N SER A 1104 -116.81 -59.62 -20.47
CA SER A 1104 -117.69 -58.48 -20.72
C SER A 1104 -118.72 -58.80 -21.79
N VAL A 1105 -119.99 -58.92 -21.41
CA VAL A 1105 -121.17 -59.10 -22.29
C VAL A 1105 -121.79 -57.75 -22.61
N TYR A 1106 -122.26 -57.54 -23.83
CA TYR A 1106 -122.90 -56.29 -24.25
C TYR A 1106 -124.25 -56.57 -24.92
N VAL A 1107 -125.31 -55.88 -24.49
CA VAL A 1107 -126.71 -56.10 -24.93
C VAL A 1107 -127.40 -54.77 -25.21
N ALA A 1108 -128.41 -54.72 -26.09
CA ALA A 1108 -129.20 -53.51 -26.34
C ALA A 1108 -129.99 -53.05 -25.07
N PRO A 1109 -130.08 -51.74 -24.78
CA PRO A 1109 -130.64 -51.19 -23.54
C PRO A 1109 -132.16 -51.32 -23.45
N ASP A 1110 -132.82 -51.62 -24.56
CA ASP A 1110 -134.27 -51.82 -24.67
C ASP A 1110 -134.73 -53.05 -23.87
N ASN A 1111 -133.81 -53.97 -23.58
CA ASN A 1111 -134.07 -55.17 -22.80
C ASN A 1111 -134.04 -54.87 -21.29
N ASP A 1112 -134.96 -55.47 -20.54
CA ASP A 1112 -134.96 -55.37 -19.07
C ASP A 1112 -133.62 -55.87 -18.49
N PRO A 1113 -132.83 -55.00 -17.83
CA PRO A 1113 -131.52 -55.37 -17.31
C PRO A 1113 -131.58 -56.49 -16.27
N GLN A 1114 -132.67 -56.57 -15.49
CA GLN A 1114 -132.81 -57.64 -14.50
C GLN A 1114 -132.98 -59.00 -15.18
N LYS A 1115 -133.74 -59.04 -16.29
CA LYS A 1115 -133.92 -60.24 -17.09
C LYS A 1115 -132.60 -60.69 -17.72
N VAL A 1116 -131.80 -59.78 -18.27
CA VAL A 1116 -130.48 -60.08 -18.84
C VAL A 1116 -129.53 -60.64 -17.77
N ILE A 1117 -129.46 -60.01 -16.59
CA ILE A 1117 -128.64 -60.52 -15.47
C ILE A 1117 -129.07 -61.92 -15.04
N GLN A 1118 -130.38 -62.18 -14.95
CA GLN A 1118 -130.90 -63.50 -14.60
C GLN A 1118 -130.47 -64.57 -15.61
N LEU A 1119 -130.58 -64.28 -16.92
CA LEU A 1119 -130.17 -65.21 -17.98
C LEU A 1119 -128.66 -65.48 -17.96
N ILE A 1120 -127.84 -64.44 -17.79
CA ILE A 1120 -126.38 -64.60 -17.70
C ILE A 1120 -126.00 -65.37 -16.43
N ASN A 1121 -126.64 -65.08 -15.28
CA ASN A 1121 -126.42 -65.83 -14.05
C ASN A 1121 -126.86 -67.29 -14.18
N GLN A 1122 -127.92 -67.57 -14.93
CA GLN A 1122 -128.34 -68.93 -15.23
C GLN A 1122 -127.29 -69.64 -16.08
N ALA A 1123 -126.77 -69.01 -17.14
CA ALA A 1123 -125.68 -69.55 -17.95
C ALA A 1123 -124.42 -69.83 -17.10
N LEU A 1124 -124.07 -68.94 -16.17
CA LEU A 1124 -122.99 -69.15 -15.19
C LEU A 1124 -123.30 -70.30 -14.22
N SER A 1125 -124.56 -70.48 -13.81
CA SER A 1125 -124.98 -71.57 -12.91
C SER A 1125 -124.79 -72.93 -13.56
N GLU A 1126 -125.10 -73.06 -14.85
CA GLU A 1126 -125.01 -74.30 -15.61
C GLU A 1126 -123.57 -74.69 -16.01
N CYS A 1127 -122.63 -73.76 -15.96
CA CYS A 1127 -121.23 -74.04 -16.30
C CYS A 1127 -120.54 -74.85 -15.19
N THR A 1128 -120.37 -76.15 -15.40
CA THR A 1128 -119.73 -77.08 -14.43
C THR A 1128 -118.24 -76.82 -14.22
N LEU A 1129 -117.58 -76.11 -15.14
CA LEU A 1129 -116.16 -75.75 -15.03
C LEU A 1129 -115.91 -74.55 -14.10
N ILE A 1130 -116.95 -73.79 -13.75
CA ILE A 1130 -116.88 -72.75 -12.72
C ILE A 1130 -116.99 -73.41 -11.36
N LYS A 1131 -116.20 -72.94 -10.39
CA LYS A 1131 -116.32 -73.36 -9.01
C LYS A 1131 -117.67 -72.90 -8.42
N GLN A 1132 -118.52 -73.87 -8.09
CA GLN A 1132 -119.94 -73.64 -7.78
C GLN A 1132 -120.19 -73.13 -6.35
N ASP A 1133 -119.31 -73.45 -5.42
CA ASP A 1133 -119.37 -73.09 -3.99
C ASP A 1133 -118.87 -71.67 -3.68
N MET A 1134 -118.35 -70.97 -4.69
CA MET A 1134 -117.91 -69.58 -4.59
C MET A 1134 -118.91 -68.64 -5.23
N ALA A 1135 -118.94 -67.40 -4.75
CA ALA A 1135 -119.79 -66.38 -5.33
C ALA A 1135 -119.47 -66.22 -6.82
N LYS A 1136 -120.51 -66.19 -7.63
CA LYS A 1136 -120.47 -65.87 -9.05
C LYS A 1136 -121.68 -65.04 -9.36
N GLY A 1137 -121.55 -64.17 -10.34
CA GLY A 1137 -122.66 -63.32 -10.69
C GLY A 1137 -122.33 -62.42 -11.84
N THR A 1138 -123.34 -61.66 -12.22
CA THR A 1138 -123.28 -60.72 -13.32
C THR A 1138 -123.64 -59.35 -12.80
N MET A 1139 -122.71 -58.43 -12.92
CA MET A 1139 -122.94 -57.03 -12.60
C MET A 1139 -123.26 -56.27 -13.89
N LEU A 1140 -124.30 -55.44 -13.89
CA LEU A 1140 -124.44 -54.41 -14.93
C LEU A 1140 -123.34 -53.37 -14.68
N ALA A 1141 -122.30 -53.37 -15.51
CA ALA A 1141 -121.18 -52.44 -15.42
C ALA A 1141 -121.60 -51.02 -15.83
N GLY A 1142 -122.67 -50.89 -16.61
CA GLY A 1142 -123.28 -49.61 -16.99
C GLY A 1142 -123.73 -49.60 -18.45
N MET A 1143 -124.35 -48.48 -18.87
CA MET A 1143 -124.69 -48.25 -20.27
C MET A 1143 -123.55 -47.47 -20.95
N GLN A 1144 -123.13 -47.95 -22.11
CA GLN A 1144 -122.24 -47.25 -23.02
C GLN A 1144 -123.06 -46.72 -24.18
N VAL A 1145 -123.04 -45.40 -24.36
CA VAL A 1145 -123.67 -44.71 -25.49
C VAL A 1145 -122.57 -44.41 -26.49
N PHE A 1146 -122.68 -45.00 -27.69
CA PHE A 1146 -121.88 -44.67 -28.87
C PHE A 1146 -122.74 -43.81 -29.81
N GLU A 1147 -122.12 -43.03 -30.72
CA GLU A 1147 -122.84 -42.06 -31.57
C GLU A 1147 -124.11 -42.62 -32.25
N ASN A 1148 -124.07 -43.88 -32.70
CA ASN A 1148 -125.15 -44.53 -33.45
C ASN A 1148 -125.79 -45.73 -32.73
N ALA A 1149 -125.40 -46.04 -31.50
CA ALA A 1149 -125.94 -47.16 -30.74
C ALA A 1149 -125.69 -47.02 -29.23
N SER A 1150 -126.71 -47.31 -28.43
CA SER A 1150 -126.56 -47.50 -26.98
C SER A 1150 -126.51 -48.99 -26.67
N MET A 1151 -125.66 -49.41 -25.73
CA MET A 1151 -125.58 -50.79 -25.24
C MET A 1151 -125.30 -50.84 -23.74
N MET A 1152 -125.86 -51.84 -23.06
CA MET A 1152 -125.57 -52.15 -21.67
C MET A 1152 -124.47 -53.20 -21.57
N GLN A 1153 -123.43 -52.91 -20.78
CA GLN A 1153 -122.32 -53.82 -20.51
C GLN A 1153 -122.57 -54.58 -19.20
N TYR A 1154 -122.41 -55.88 -19.25
CA TYR A 1154 -122.51 -56.79 -18.10
C TYR A 1154 -121.19 -57.51 -17.89
N TRP A 1155 -120.77 -57.61 -16.64
CA TRP A 1155 -119.58 -58.34 -16.19
C TRP A 1155 -119.99 -59.59 -15.44
N PRO A 1156 -120.21 -60.71 -16.13
CA PRO A 1156 -120.18 -62.02 -15.51
C PRO A 1156 -118.77 -62.31 -14.98
N TRP A 1157 -118.70 -62.68 -13.70
CA TRP A 1157 -117.47 -63.04 -13.00
C TRP A 1157 -117.65 -64.37 -12.25
N TRP A 1158 -116.54 -65.10 -12.11
CA TRP A 1158 -116.50 -66.43 -11.50
C TRP A 1158 -115.12 -66.73 -10.91
N TYR A 1159 -115.04 -67.83 -10.16
CA TYR A 1159 -113.77 -68.36 -9.64
C TYR A 1159 -113.40 -69.68 -10.30
N ALA A 1160 -112.10 -69.91 -10.49
CA ALA A 1160 -111.51 -71.13 -11.01
C ALA A 1160 -110.59 -71.80 -9.97
N ASP A 1161 -110.69 -73.11 -9.82
CA ASP A 1161 -109.81 -73.92 -8.96
C ASP A 1161 -108.39 -74.07 -9.52
N ASP A 1162 -108.23 -73.86 -10.82
CA ASP A 1162 -106.96 -74.01 -11.51
C ASP A 1162 -106.78 -72.86 -12.51
N TYR A 1163 -105.77 -72.04 -12.28
CA TYR A 1163 -105.41 -70.93 -13.15
C TYR A 1163 -105.11 -71.37 -14.58
N HIS A 1164 -104.55 -72.58 -14.77
CA HIS A 1164 -104.23 -73.08 -16.10
C HIS A 1164 -105.47 -73.39 -16.95
N LYS A 1165 -106.63 -73.62 -16.32
CA LYS A 1165 -107.91 -73.91 -17.02
C LYS A 1165 -108.71 -72.66 -17.35
N ARG A 1166 -108.28 -71.47 -16.93
CA ARG A 1166 -109.08 -70.23 -17.03
C ARG A 1166 -109.59 -69.93 -18.45
N TYR A 1167 -108.77 -70.17 -19.47
CA TYR A 1167 -109.16 -69.92 -20.86
C TYR A 1167 -110.25 -70.90 -21.31
N MET A 1168 -110.13 -72.18 -20.94
CA MET A 1168 -111.15 -73.19 -21.20
C MET A 1168 -112.47 -72.85 -20.48
N ILE A 1169 -112.41 -72.33 -19.26
CA ILE A 1169 -113.59 -71.88 -18.51
C ILE A 1169 -114.24 -70.67 -19.19
N ARG A 1170 -113.44 -69.67 -19.61
CA ARG A 1170 -113.92 -68.48 -20.33
C ARG A 1170 -114.72 -68.85 -21.58
N ASP A 1171 -114.19 -69.75 -22.40
CA ASP A 1171 -114.85 -70.16 -23.64
C ASP A 1171 -116.20 -70.85 -23.37
N GLU A 1172 -116.24 -71.76 -22.39
CA GLU A 1172 -117.46 -72.48 -22.01
C GLU A 1172 -118.54 -71.53 -21.44
N VAL A 1173 -118.14 -70.61 -20.56
CA VAL A 1173 -119.04 -69.59 -20.01
C VAL A 1173 -119.63 -68.72 -21.11
N TRP A 1174 -118.80 -68.32 -22.07
CA TRP A 1174 -119.24 -67.46 -23.16
C TRP A 1174 -120.27 -68.14 -24.08
N ASN A 1175 -120.02 -69.40 -24.44
CA ASN A 1175 -120.95 -70.21 -25.23
C ASN A 1175 -122.32 -70.33 -24.55
N ARG A 1176 -122.34 -70.53 -23.23
CA ARG A 1176 -123.59 -70.63 -22.46
C ARG A 1176 -124.34 -69.31 -22.39
N ILE A 1177 -123.63 -68.21 -22.12
CA ILE A 1177 -124.26 -66.88 -22.07
C ILE A 1177 -124.88 -66.54 -23.43
N TRP A 1178 -124.16 -66.81 -24.51
CA TRP A 1178 -124.67 -66.61 -25.86
C TRP A 1178 -125.96 -67.40 -26.10
N LYS A 1179 -125.97 -68.68 -25.72
CA LYS A 1179 -127.15 -69.55 -25.86
C LYS A 1179 -128.37 -69.01 -25.13
N HIS A 1180 -128.25 -68.68 -23.84
CA HIS A 1180 -129.38 -68.22 -23.02
C HIS A 1180 -129.94 -66.87 -23.45
N LEU A 1181 -129.08 -65.95 -23.90
CA LEU A 1181 -129.55 -64.64 -24.40
C LEU A 1181 -130.22 -64.79 -25.77
N HIS A 1182 -129.68 -65.64 -26.65
CA HIS A 1182 -130.26 -65.88 -27.96
C HIS A 1182 -131.64 -66.56 -27.90
N GLU A 1183 -131.82 -67.58 -27.04
CA GLU A 1183 -133.11 -68.26 -26.83
C GLU A 1183 -134.20 -67.32 -26.27
N ALA A 1184 -133.81 -66.25 -25.57
CA ALA A 1184 -134.72 -65.23 -25.03
C ALA A 1184 -135.02 -64.08 -26.02
N ASP A 1185 -134.57 -64.19 -27.27
CA ASP A 1185 -134.64 -63.19 -28.34
C ASP A 1185 -133.93 -61.86 -27.98
N ILE A 1186 -132.92 -61.94 -27.11
CA ILE A 1186 -132.10 -60.79 -26.68
C ILE A 1186 -130.85 -60.71 -27.55
N GLU A 1187 -130.80 -59.70 -28.43
CA GLU A 1187 -129.67 -59.52 -29.34
C GLU A 1187 -128.41 -59.01 -28.60
N LEU A 1188 -127.32 -59.77 -28.70
CA LEU A 1188 -126.01 -59.34 -28.27
C LEU A 1188 -125.50 -58.24 -29.21
N LYS A 1189 -125.12 -57.09 -28.64
CA LYS A 1189 -124.51 -56.01 -29.41
C LYS A 1189 -123.00 -56.15 -29.40
N ILE A 1190 -122.40 -56.13 -30.58
CA ILE A 1190 -120.96 -56.00 -30.70
C ILE A 1190 -120.63 -54.51 -30.61
N ARG A 1191 -119.66 -54.16 -29.77
CA ARG A 1191 -119.17 -52.78 -29.66
C ARG A 1191 -118.72 -52.28 -31.06
N PRO A 1192 -119.26 -51.15 -31.59
CA PRO A 1192 -118.79 -50.59 -32.84
C PRO A 1192 -117.29 -50.30 -32.74
N PHE A 1193 -116.51 -50.76 -33.71
CA PHE A 1193 -115.10 -50.40 -33.80
C PHE A 1193 -115.01 -48.94 -34.26
N GLU A 1194 -114.60 -48.01 -33.38
CA GLU A 1194 -114.12 -46.70 -33.81
C GLU A 1194 -112.83 -46.89 -34.61
N LEU A 1195 -112.88 -46.69 -35.93
CA LEU A 1195 -111.69 -46.49 -36.74
C LEU A 1195 -111.14 -45.09 -36.47
N ALA A 1196 -110.36 -44.95 -35.39
CA ALA A 1196 -109.59 -43.74 -35.16
C ALA A 1196 -108.53 -43.60 -36.27
N LYS A 1197 -108.75 -42.65 -37.19
CA LYS A 1197 -107.73 -42.08 -38.09
C LYS A 1197 -106.55 -41.65 -37.24
N ARG A 1198 -105.39 -42.29 -37.42
CA ARG A 1198 -104.15 -41.92 -36.76
C ARG A 1198 -103.24 -41.23 -37.76
N ASP A 1199 -103.42 -39.91 -37.91
CA ASP A 1199 -102.36 -39.04 -38.40
C ASP A 1199 -101.31 -38.85 -37.29
N ASN A 1200 -100.05 -38.86 -37.71
CA ASN A 1200 -98.84 -38.45 -36.98
C ASN A 1200 -98.29 -39.35 -35.87
N VAL A 1201 -97.47 -40.31 -36.33
CA VAL A 1201 -96.19 -40.68 -35.71
C VAL A 1201 -95.19 -39.55 -35.97
N THR A 1202 -94.61 -38.92 -34.94
CA THR A 1202 -93.15 -38.68 -34.73
C THR A 1202 -92.85 -37.57 -33.70
N SER A 1203 -91.64 -37.68 -33.13
CA SER A 1203 -91.01 -36.82 -32.11
C SER A 1203 -91.45 -37.16 -30.67
N GLN A 1204 -90.58 -37.54 -29.72
CA GLN A 1204 -89.13 -37.55 -29.63
C GLN A 1204 -88.70 -38.58 -28.57
N LYS A 1205 -87.52 -39.16 -28.79
CA LYS A 1205 -86.68 -39.84 -27.80
C LYS A 1205 -86.17 -38.86 -26.76
#